data_AF-A0A451CC24-F1
#
_entry.id   AF-A0A451CC24-F1
#
_cell.length_a   1.000
_cell.length_b   1.000
_cell.length_c   1.000
_cell.angle_alpha   90.00
_cell.angle_beta   90.00
_cell.angle_gamma   90.00
#
_symmetry.space_group_name_H-M   'P 1'
#
loop_
_entity.id
_entity.type
_entity.pdbx_description
1 polymer ?
#
loop_
_entity_poly.entity_id
_entity_poly.type
_entity_poly.pdbx_seq_one_letter_code
_entity_poly.pdbx_strand_id
1 'polypeptide(L)'
;MKDPMRKPINTLMLLFGLLLAIFAASPAYAYHFPWDQGHDTFDPTDEQAQEFECPNEDGRCYTQHPVDIGAGDKVQTYTDFDLPGLGPKLTLTRSYHSQDLADGPFGLGWHTNLTTHLLLTTDGVTTTAIVVQGDGKRKRFVWEDGAWTSAEGTYQTLTVDDDGNAELLDKDGAAQFFDQFGRLVTLRDRNGNESSYTYDADGVIESVTAASGRTLTFTKGADGRIASVVDPLNRTFYYSYDADGYLVQVTDPQGNNTHYTYHGDSNLHTVVDARGNTAVTLTYDSEDRVAQEVLADGGVYRFEYLSDTQTRVTDPRGLTTTYTFNDTGQPLSIQDPLGRITSSEWDENYNLLSHTDGNGNTTTYTYDDQGNLESETDALGRVTGYTYEATFNQITSQTDPGGNVTQLEYDDNGNLVKIIDANGEESTLAYDARGLLIATTDRRGNTTSHDYNAAGDLTRIIDPLGNSLALDYDGVGNPISTTDARGYTTWFEYDVLGRRTKVIDALGGETGYGYDANGNITDVTDPRGNTTYYTYDKQNRLTGATNALFQTETRAYDENGNLISLTDTAGNTASYVYDGAGQLTGETLPDGAAYQYEYDDAGNRTATTDPTGVRIEQTYDAANQLVARIHANSGRETYSYDLLGNRISGSREDSIGQVQYSQDIAYDALSRPIQIVAGMGQTTDLAYDTVGNLTTITDPLGRVTARTYDAQNRISQLTDAANGIVQYGYDSSGNLTDVTDPRGLTTQYGYDELGRQDSLDSPDTGITGSQYDAAGNLVTRTDSRGVTVTHSYDALGRRTATSYPQAGEDRAFYYDTDTNGEGRLTGSGQPNDNFPDW
;
A
#
# COMPACT_ATOMS: atom_id res chain seq x y z
N MET A 1 5.71 -19.67 11.07
CA MET A 1 4.29 -20.12 11.20
C MET A 1 3.40 -19.18 10.36
N LYS A 2 2.10 -19.46 10.20
CA LYS A 2 1.14 -18.45 9.68
C LYS A 2 0.35 -17.85 10.83
N ASP A 3 0.29 -16.53 10.87
CA ASP A 3 -0.48 -15.72 11.82
C ASP A 3 -1.98 -16.12 11.83
N PRO A 4 -2.53 -16.63 12.95
CA PRO A 4 -3.94 -16.98 13.06
C PRO A 4 -4.89 -15.77 13.15
N MET A 5 -4.42 -14.61 13.58
CA MET A 5 -5.28 -13.48 13.99
C MET A 5 -5.82 -12.65 12.82
N ARG A 6 -5.40 -12.90 11.58
CA ARG A 6 -5.89 -12.21 10.36
C ARG A 6 -7.37 -12.44 9.99
N LYS A 7 -8.17 -13.19 10.76
CA LYS A 7 -9.50 -13.67 10.34
C LYS A 7 -10.75 -12.84 10.65
N PRO A 8 -10.86 -11.99 11.68
CA PRO A 8 -12.10 -11.23 11.91
C PRO A 8 -12.23 -9.98 11.03
N ILE A 9 -11.12 -9.42 10.55
CA ILE A 9 -11.08 -8.14 9.82
C ILE A 9 -11.59 -8.29 8.37
N ASN A 10 -11.22 -9.38 7.70
CA ASN A 10 -11.50 -9.56 6.26
C ASN A 10 -12.99 -9.59 5.89
N THR A 11 -13.88 -10.05 6.78
CA THR A 11 -15.30 -10.23 6.46
C THR A 11 -16.06 -8.91 6.35
N LEU A 12 -15.64 -7.87 7.10
CA LEU A 12 -16.20 -6.52 6.98
C LEU A 12 -15.49 -5.68 5.92
N MET A 13 -14.19 -5.89 5.69
CA MET A 13 -13.45 -5.20 4.62
C MET A 13 -13.89 -5.60 3.20
N LEU A 14 -14.70 -6.65 3.02
CA LEU A 14 -15.13 -7.09 1.68
C LEU A 14 -15.98 -6.05 0.92
N LEU A 15 -16.74 -5.19 1.61
CA LEU A 15 -17.42 -4.05 0.94
C LEU A 15 -16.43 -2.96 0.52
N PHE A 16 -15.40 -2.70 1.33
CA PHE A 16 -14.31 -1.79 0.97
C PHE A 16 -13.54 -2.30 -0.26
N GLY A 17 -13.36 -3.62 -0.36
CA GLY A 17 -12.85 -4.30 -1.55
C GLY A 17 -13.69 -4.09 -2.81
N LEU A 18 -15.00 -3.85 -2.68
CA LEU A 18 -15.89 -3.58 -3.81
C LEU A 18 -15.85 -2.10 -4.27
N LEU A 19 -15.50 -1.16 -3.39
CA LEU A 19 -15.09 0.19 -3.81
C LEU A 19 -13.73 0.11 -4.51
N LEU A 20 -12.74 -0.52 -3.88
CA LEU A 20 -11.39 -0.70 -4.44
C LEU A 20 -11.40 -1.37 -5.81
N ALA A 21 -12.28 -2.34 -6.07
CA ALA A 21 -12.42 -2.97 -7.38
C ALA A 21 -12.97 -2.05 -8.48
N ILE A 22 -13.59 -0.91 -8.13
CA ILE A 22 -14.06 0.13 -9.08
C ILE A 22 -13.03 1.26 -9.20
N PHE A 23 -12.18 1.46 -8.18
CA PHE A 23 -10.96 2.27 -8.30
C PHE A 23 -9.77 1.53 -8.94
N ALA A 24 -9.88 0.22 -9.18
CA ALA A 24 -8.84 -0.63 -9.79
C ALA A 24 -8.79 -0.58 -11.33
N ALA A 25 -9.27 0.51 -11.93
CA ALA A 25 -9.22 0.79 -13.36
C ALA A 25 -8.67 2.21 -13.58
N SER A 26 -7.35 2.34 -13.44
CA SER A 26 -6.54 3.56 -13.54
C SER A 26 -6.92 4.70 -12.55
N PRO A 27 -6.06 5.06 -11.58
CA PRO A 27 -6.31 6.21 -10.72
C PRO A 27 -6.36 7.53 -11.51
N ALA A 28 -7.23 8.44 -11.10
CA ALA A 28 -7.35 9.77 -11.70
C ALA A 28 -6.14 10.63 -11.30
N TYR A 29 -5.20 10.77 -12.22
CA TYR A 29 -3.97 11.54 -12.04
C TYR A 29 -4.20 13.03 -12.31
N ALA A 30 -4.10 13.87 -11.27
CA ALA A 30 -4.02 15.33 -11.37
C ALA A 30 -2.57 15.76 -11.13
N TYR A 31 -1.96 16.56 -12.01
CA TYR A 31 -0.52 16.88 -11.96
C TYR A 31 -0.16 18.38 -12.19
N HIS A 32 0.96 18.82 -11.61
CA HIS A 32 1.38 20.22 -11.33
C HIS A 32 2.88 20.49 -11.68
N PHE A 33 3.52 21.50 -11.04
CA PHE A 33 4.52 22.38 -11.65
C PHE A 33 5.84 22.56 -10.87
N PRO A 34 6.96 22.78 -11.58
CA PRO A 34 8.18 23.36 -11.05
C PRO A 34 7.96 24.75 -10.42
N TRP A 35 8.75 25.05 -9.39
CA TRP A 35 9.13 26.40 -8.97
C TRP A 35 10.56 26.63 -9.47
N ASP A 36 10.93 27.63 -10.29
CA ASP A 36 10.67 29.07 -10.18
C ASP A 36 10.62 29.77 -11.55
N GLN A 37 10.00 30.95 -11.65
CA GLN A 37 10.22 31.89 -12.75
C GLN A 37 11.35 32.89 -12.44
N GLY A 38 12.53 32.33 -12.18
CA GLY A 38 13.83 32.97 -12.43
C GLY A 38 14.57 33.51 -11.21
N HIS A 39 15.45 32.68 -10.64
CA HIS A 39 16.90 32.97 -10.61
C HIS A 39 17.70 31.66 -10.62
N ASP A 40 18.83 31.63 -11.35
CA ASP A 40 19.70 30.46 -11.49
C ASP A 40 20.38 30.08 -10.16
N THR A 41 20.69 28.83 -9.87
CA THR A 41 20.55 27.59 -10.66
C THR A 41 19.57 26.62 -9.99
N PHE A 42 18.59 26.11 -10.75
CA PHE A 42 17.78 24.92 -10.40
C PHE A 42 18.69 23.71 -10.09
N ASP A 43 18.15 22.66 -9.44
CA ASP A 43 18.36 21.24 -9.83
C ASP A 43 17.94 20.15 -8.76
N PRO A 44 17.13 19.05 -9.02
CA PRO A 44 16.77 17.83 -8.17
C PRO A 44 17.20 16.39 -8.70
N THR A 45 17.31 15.24 -7.95
CA THR A 45 18.01 13.92 -8.38
C THR A 45 17.36 12.46 -8.18
N ASP A 46 18.12 11.32 -8.12
CA ASP A 46 17.88 9.79 -8.16
C ASP A 46 16.51 9.07 -7.74
N GLU A 47 16.21 7.74 -7.72
CA GLU A 47 16.73 6.44 -8.23
C GLU A 47 15.59 5.41 -8.61
N GLN A 48 14.98 4.70 -7.63
CA GLN A 48 14.55 3.28 -7.75
C GLN A 48 13.26 2.95 -8.53
N ALA A 49 13.12 1.67 -8.94
CA ALA A 49 12.07 1.15 -9.81
C ALA A 49 11.34 -0.10 -9.26
N GLN A 50 10.01 -0.01 -9.20
CA GLN A 50 9.04 -1.11 -9.24
C GLN A 50 7.67 -0.48 -9.56
N GLU A 51 6.99 -0.99 -10.60
CA GLU A 51 5.65 -0.57 -11.09
C GLU A 51 5.31 0.92 -10.91
N PHE A 52 5.57 1.74 -11.94
CA PHE A 52 5.37 3.19 -11.94
C PHE A 52 3.88 3.61 -11.95
N GLU A 53 3.18 3.41 -10.83
CA GLU A 53 2.10 4.31 -10.43
C GLU A 53 2.73 5.62 -9.96
N CYS A 54 2.33 6.74 -10.55
CA CYS A 54 2.79 8.06 -10.11
C CYS A 54 1.98 8.52 -8.89
N PRO A 55 2.61 9.04 -7.81
CA PRO A 55 1.89 9.65 -6.69
C PRO A 55 2.33 11.10 -6.42
N ASN A 56 1.37 11.90 -5.95
CA ASN A 56 1.44 13.34 -5.65
C ASN A 56 1.37 14.25 -6.87
N GLU A 57 0.73 15.39 -6.64
CA GLU A 57 -0.01 16.15 -7.62
C GLU A 57 0.86 16.96 -8.60
N ASP A 58 2.11 16.56 -8.91
CA ASP A 58 3.18 17.41 -9.46
C ASP A 58 3.88 16.96 -10.77
N GLY A 59 3.38 15.95 -11.49
CA GLY A 59 3.75 15.66 -12.90
C GLY A 59 5.17 15.16 -13.17
N ARG A 60 6.08 15.26 -12.20
CA ARG A 60 7.43 14.72 -12.26
C ARG A 60 7.45 13.26 -11.87
N CYS A 61 8.25 12.47 -12.59
CA CYS A 61 8.62 11.15 -12.14
C CYS A 61 9.60 11.27 -10.96
N TYR A 62 9.07 11.24 -9.73
CA TYR A 62 9.86 10.83 -8.56
C TYR A 62 10.35 9.41 -8.78
N THR A 63 11.52 9.29 -9.39
CA THR A 63 12.44 8.20 -9.14
C THR A 63 12.67 8.12 -7.63
N GLN A 64 12.61 6.92 -7.06
CA GLN A 64 12.11 6.76 -5.68
C GLN A 64 13.13 7.06 -4.55
N HIS A 65 14.20 7.82 -4.83
CA HIS A 65 15.20 8.22 -3.84
C HIS A 65 14.75 9.58 -3.25
N PRO A 66 15.21 10.00 -2.05
CA PRO A 66 14.78 11.25 -1.36
C PRO A 66 15.30 12.56 -2.02
N VAL A 67 14.84 12.82 -3.25
CA VAL A 67 15.45 13.66 -4.32
C VAL A 67 14.42 13.65 -5.54
N ASP A 68 14.65 14.24 -6.75
CA ASP A 68 13.70 14.22 -7.93
C ASP A 68 14.33 14.49 -9.36
N ILE A 69 14.31 13.57 -10.34
CA ILE A 69 15.53 13.19 -11.11
C ILE A 69 16.35 14.06 -12.09
N GLY A 70 16.09 15.35 -12.26
CA GLY A 70 16.78 16.13 -13.32
C GLY A 70 18.33 16.20 -13.27
N ALA A 71 18.95 16.20 -12.07
CA ALA A 71 19.69 17.44 -11.73
C ALA A 71 20.44 17.68 -10.35
N GLY A 72 19.94 17.50 -9.09
CA GLY A 72 20.65 18.04 -7.87
C GLY A 72 20.17 17.93 -6.38
N ASP A 73 18.98 18.41 -6.00
CA ASP A 73 18.41 18.74 -4.67
C ASP A 73 18.02 17.55 -3.79
N LYS A 74 18.43 17.61 -2.53
CA LYS A 74 18.09 16.67 -1.45
C LYS A 74 16.71 16.94 -0.83
N VAL A 75 15.67 16.28 -1.34
CA VAL A 75 14.30 16.30 -0.79
C VAL A 75 14.13 15.27 0.34
N GLN A 76 14.31 15.66 1.60
CA GLN A 76 14.21 14.72 2.73
C GLN A 76 13.12 15.07 3.75
N THR A 77 12.02 14.32 3.70
CA THR A 77 10.86 14.48 4.59
C THR A 77 10.88 13.52 5.78
N TYR A 78 10.56 14.06 6.96
CA TYR A 78 10.35 13.34 8.22
C TYR A 78 8.93 13.63 8.73
N THR A 79 8.23 12.64 9.27
CA THR A 79 6.93 12.84 9.97
C THR A 79 7.17 12.77 11.47
N ASP A 80 6.95 13.90 12.16
CA ASP A 80 7.10 13.97 13.62
C ASP A 80 5.77 13.64 14.31
N PHE A 81 4.63 14.14 13.79
CA PHE A 81 3.29 13.78 14.28
C PHE A 81 2.35 13.41 13.14
N ASP A 82 1.52 12.38 13.39
CA ASP A 82 0.33 12.05 12.61
C ASP A 82 -0.87 12.01 13.58
N LEU A 83 -1.86 12.88 13.36
CA LEU A 83 -3.12 12.94 14.10
C LEU A 83 -4.29 12.79 13.11
N PRO A 84 -4.83 11.57 12.92
CA PRO A 84 -6.00 11.35 12.07
C PRO A 84 -7.26 11.99 12.67
N GLY A 85 -8.33 12.05 11.90
CA GLY A 85 -9.66 12.52 12.33
C GLY A 85 -10.45 13.15 11.18
N LEU A 86 -11.48 13.90 11.54
CA LEU A 86 -12.30 14.69 10.62
C LEU A 86 -11.50 15.80 9.91
N GLY A 87 -11.82 16.00 8.64
CA GLY A 87 -11.34 17.13 7.83
C GLY A 87 -9.89 16.99 7.36
N PRO A 88 -9.25 18.11 6.97
CA PRO A 88 -7.86 18.13 6.53
C PRO A 88 -6.90 17.57 7.60
N LYS A 89 -6.22 16.47 7.25
CA LYS A 89 -5.43 15.64 8.16
C LYS A 89 -4.31 16.42 8.86
N LEU A 90 -4.31 16.43 10.20
CA LEU A 90 -3.30 17.10 11.00
C LEU A 90 -2.02 16.25 11.14
N THR A 91 -1.15 16.39 10.16
CA THR A 91 0.22 15.84 10.18
C THR A 91 1.19 16.99 10.47
N LEU A 92 2.30 16.73 11.18
CA LEU A 92 3.48 17.58 11.19
C LEU A 92 4.60 16.84 10.47
N THR A 93 4.97 17.33 9.29
CA THR A 93 6.19 16.94 8.59
C THR A 93 7.26 18.01 8.74
N ARG A 94 8.52 17.60 8.56
CA ARG A 94 9.66 18.49 8.27
C ARG A 94 10.33 18.01 6.99
N SER A 95 10.40 18.87 6.00
CA SER A 95 10.98 18.57 4.68
C SER A 95 12.21 19.42 4.47
N TYR A 96 13.38 18.79 4.38
CA TYR A 96 14.60 19.46 3.98
C TYR A 96 14.70 19.53 2.45
N HIS A 97 15.17 20.67 1.96
CA HIS A 97 15.61 20.94 0.59
C HIS A 97 16.97 21.63 0.66
N SER A 98 17.94 21.15 -0.11
CA SER A 98 19.28 21.74 -0.21
C SER A 98 19.40 22.92 -1.18
N GLN A 99 18.54 22.98 -2.19
CA GLN A 99 18.47 24.09 -3.14
C GLN A 99 17.58 25.24 -2.66
N ASP A 100 16.81 25.06 -1.58
CA ASP A 100 16.00 26.14 -1.01
C ASP A 100 16.77 26.94 0.05
N LEU A 101 16.98 28.23 -0.24
CA LEU A 101 17.64 29.19 0.65
C LEU A 101 16.67 29.91 1.61
N ALA A 102 15.44 29.43 1.78
CA ALA A 102 14.50 29.93 2.76
C ALA A 102 14.91 29.54 4.21
N ASP A 103 14.99 30.52 5.11
CA ASP A 103 15.08 30.27 6.56
C ASP A 103 13.69 29.99 7.12
N GLY A 104 13.31 28.70 7.12
CA GLY A 104 12.01 28.23 7.58
C GLY A 104 11.89 28.19 9.10
N PRO A 105 10.73 27.77 9.63
CA PRO A 105 10.49 27.70 11.08
C PRO A 105 11.36 26.66 11.80
N PHE A 106 12.05 25.80 11.03
CA PHE A 106 13.03 24.81 11.45
C PHE A 106 14.45 25.10 10.89
N GLY A 107 14.72 26.33 10.39
CA GLY A 107 16.03 26.74 9.86
C GLY A 107 16.14 26.73 8.34
N LEU A 108 17.35 27.03 7.84
CA LEU A 108 17.64 27.12 6.41
C LEU A 108 17.35 25.79 5.68
N GLY A 109 16.58 25.86 4.60
CA GLY A 109 16.16 24.72 3.78
C GLY A 109 15.17 23.77 4.46
N TRP A 110 14.66 24.09 5.65
CA TRP A 110 13.71 23.23 6.39
C TRP A 110 12.29 23.80 6.39
N HIS A 111 11.42 23.10 5.66
CA HIS A 111 10.00 23.42 5.47
C HIS A 111 9.12 22.53 6.35
N THR A 112 7.84 22.88 6.46
CA THR A 112 6.82 22.06 7.13
C THR A 112 5.45 22.29 6.52
N ASN A 113 4.68 21.21 6.35
CA ASN A 113 3.33 21.22 5.76
C ASN A 113 2.32 22.15 6.48
N LEU A 114 2.66 22.67 7.67
CA LEU A 114 1.81 23.55 8.47
C LEU A 114 2.17 25.05 8.37
N THR A 115 3.17 25.44 7.57
CA THR A 115 3.53 26.87 7.36
C THR A 115 3.52 27.31 5.90
N THR A 116 2.55 26.80 5.12
CA THR A 116 2.20 27.38 3.81
C THR A 116 1.84 28.87 3.99
N HIS A 117 2.34 29.73 3.10
CA HIS A 117 2.12 31.18 3.18
C HIS A 117 2.14 31.86 1.81
N LEU A 118 1.51 33.02 1.72
CA LEU A 118 1.36 33.84 0.51
C LEU A 118 2.26 35.07 0.59
N LEU A 119 3.09 35.28 -0.42
CA LEU A 119 3.90 36.50 -0.59
C LEU A 119 3.29 37.36 -1.70
N LEU A 120 2.80 38.56 -1.35
CA LEU A 120 2.32 39.56 -2.30
C LEU A 120 3.41 40.60 -2.58
N THR A 121 3.74 40.79 -3.86
CA THR A 121 4.76 41.74 -4.32
C THR A 121 4.25 42.55 -5.52
N THR A 122 4.81 43.74 -5.74
CA THR A 122 4.57 44.53 -6.95
C THR A 122 5.82 45.27 -7.38
N ASP A 123 6.08 45.28 -8.69
CA ASP A 123 7.16 46.06 -9.32
C ASP A 123 6.77 47.52 -9.61
N GLY A 124 5.52 47.90 -9.31
CA GLY A 124 4.92 49.20 -9.60
C GLY A 124 4.10 49.24 -10.90
N VAL A 125 3.99 48.13 -11.64
CA VAL A 125 3.13 47.95 -12.81
C VAL A 125 2.25 46.70 -12.65
N THR A 126 2.86 45.57 -12.29
CA THR A 126 2.22 44.28 -12.10
C THR A 126 2.25 43.89 -10.62
N THR A 127 1.23 43.16 -10.17
CA THR A 127 1.22 42.52 -8.84
C THR A 127 1.38 41.01 -9.03
N THR A 128 2.25 40.40 -8.24
CA THR A 128 2.52 38.95 -8.27
C THR A 128 2.26 38.38 -6.88
N ALA A 129 1.59 37.24 -6.84
CA ALA A 129 1.38 36.42 -5.67
C ALA A 129 2.26 35.16 -5.80
N ILE A 130 2.91 34.78 -4.71
CA ILE A 130 3.70 33.55 -4.62
C ILE A 130 3.22 32.77 -3.39
N VAL A 131 2.54 31.65 -3.60
CA VAL A 131 2.15 30.74 -2.52
C VAL A 131 3.31 29.78 -2.29
N VAL A 132 4.04 29.98 -1.20
CA VAL A 132 5.08 29.05 -0.73
C VAL A 132 4.39 27.95 0.07
N GLN A 133 4.30 26.76 -0.50
CA GLN A 133 3.72 25.58 0.14
C GLN A 133 4.65 25.05 1.25
N GLY A 134 4.07 24.27 2.16
CA GLY A 134 4.81 23.64 3.25
C GLY A 134 5.79 22.52 2.85
N ASP A 135 5.83 22.13 1.57
CA ASP A 135 6.87 21.31 0.95
C ASP A 135 7.91 22.16 0.17
N GLY A 136 7.97 23.47 0.42
CA GLY A 136 8.90 24.41 -0.21
C GLY A 136 8.48 24.87 -1.62
N LYS A 137 7.73 24.07 -2.39
CA LYS A 137 7.26 24.44 -3.74
C LYS A 137 6.53 25.79 -3.71
N ARG A 138 6.82 26.67 -4.68
CA ARG A 138 6.17 27.98 -4.78
C ARG A 138 5.31 28.13 -6.03
N LYS A 139 3.99 28.27 -5.85
CA LYS A 139 3.05 28.50 -6.96
C LYS A 139 2.94 30.00 -7.26
N ARG A 140 3.10 30.39 -8.51
CA ARG A 140 3.09 31.81 -8.95
C ARG A 140 1.76 32.17 -9.60
N PHE A 141 1.21 33.30 -9.16
CA PHE A 141 0.02 33.93 -9.74
C PHE A 141 0.32 35.40 -10.08
N VAL A 142 -0.24 35.91 -11.17
CA VAL A 142 -0.01 37.27 -11.68
C VAL A 142 -1.35 38.00 -11.79
N TRP A 143 -1.42 39.27 -11.40
CA TRP A 143 -2.65 40.05 -11.49
C TRP A 143 -2.76 40.73 -12.87
N GLU A 144 -3.65 40.23 -13.72
CA GLU A 144 -3.85 40.70 -15.10
C GLU A 144 -5.34 40.91 -15.42
N ASP A 145 -5.66 42.01 -16.12
CA ASP A 145 -7.01 42.43 -16.56
C ASP A 145 -8.17 42.38 -15.52
N GLY A 146 -7.85 42.25 -14.23
CA GLY A 146 -8.81 42.23 -13.12
C GLY A 146 -9.02 40.86 -12.46
N ALA A 147 -8.17 39.88 -12.76
CA ALA A 147 -8.14 38.56 -12.11
C ALA A 147 -6.70 38.14 -11.79
N TRP A 148 -6.55 37.08 -10.98
CA TRP A 148 -5.29 36.36 -10.85
C TRP A 148 -5.22 35.27 -11.93
N THR A 149 -4.20 35.33 -12.78
CA THR A 149 -3.80 34.25 -13.68
C THR A 149 -2.73 33.40 -13.02
N SER A 150 -2.77 32.10 -13.22
CA SER A 150 -1.76 31.15 -12.76
C SER A 150 -0.72 30.87 -13.86
N ALA A 151 0.34 30.12 -13.54
CA ALA A 151 1.19 29.52 -14.56
C ALA A 151 0.42 28.45 -15.36
N GLU A 152 1.02 27.97 -16.46
CA GLU A 152 0.56 26.78 -17.18
C GLU A 152 0.29 25.62 -16.20
N GLY A 153 -0.70 24.78 -16.52
CA GLY A 153 -1.30 23.69 -15.71
C GLY A 153 -1.52 23.91 -14.21
N THR A 154 -1.40 25.12 -13.69
CA THR A 154 -1.65 25.42 -12.28
C THR A 154 -3.15 25.71 -12.13
N TYR A 155 -3.95 24.65 -11.99
CA TYR A 155 -5.41 24.67 -12.02
C TYR A 155 -6.08 25.25 -10.74
N GLN A 156 -5.29 25.58 -9.72
CA GLN A 156 -5.76 26.28 -8.53
C GLN A 156 -6.15 27.72 -8.86
N THR A 157 -7.16 28.25 -8.17
CA THR A 157 -7.61 29.64 -8.34
C THR A 157 -7.31 30.46 -7.09
N LEU A 158 -6.71 31.64 -7.29
CA LEU A 158 -6.41 32.58 -6.22
C LEU A 158 -7.38 33.77 -6.25
N THR A 159 -7.91 34.14 -5.09
CA THR A 159 -8.62 35.41 -4.89
C THR A 159 -8.01 36.18 -3.72
N VAL A 160 -8.09 37.52 -3.76
CA VAL A 160 -7.61 38.42 -2.70
C VAL A 160 -8.63 39.53 -2.51
N ASP A 161 -8.97 39.87 -1.26
CA ASP A 161 -9.99 40.88 -0.92
C ASP A 161 -9.43 42.31 -0.72
N ASP A 162 -10.32 43.29 -0.52
CA ASP A 162 -9.97 44.71 -0.31
C ASP A 162 -9.18 44.95 1.00
N ASP A 163 -9.25 44.03 1.99
CA ASP A 163 -8.52 44.09 3.27
C ASP A 163 -7.16 43.36 3.19
N GLY A 164 -6.91 42.60 2.11
CA GLY A 164 -5.67 41.89 1.80
C GLY A 164 -5.66 40.40 2.16
N ASN A 165 -6.77 39.82 2.62
CA ASN A 165 -6.88 38.39 2.87
C ASN A 165 -7.06 37.62 1.55
N ALA A 166 -6.68 36.35 1.51
CA ALA A 166 -6.74 35.54 0.29
C ALA A 166 -7.40 34.17 0.48
N GLU A 167 -8.06 33.67 -0.56
CA GLU A 167 -8.52 32.29 -0.68
C GLU A 167 -7.84 31.67 -1.92
N LEU A 168 -7.07 30.60 -1.68
CA LEU A 168 -6.56 29.71 -2.72
C LEU A 168 -7.44 28.46 -2.72
N LEU A 169 -8.22 28.29 -3.78
CA LEU A 169 -9.15 27.19 -3.98
C LEU A 169 -8.54 26.17 -4.94
N ASP A 170 -8.51 24.92 -4.52
CA ASP A 170 -8.01 23.80 -5.31
C ASP A 170 -9.07 23.20 -6.24
N LYS A 171 -8.61 22.49 -7.28
CA LYS A 171 -9.51 21.89 -8.28
C LYS A 171 -10.38 20.76 -7.72
N ASP A 172 -10.04 20.24 -6.53
CA ASP A 172 -10.80 19.26 -5.77
C ASP A 172 -11.83 19.90 -4.80
N GLY A 173 -11.77 21.22 -4.56
CA GLY A 173 -12.63 21.93 -3.60
C GLY A 173 -12.05 22.15 -2.21
N ALA A 174 -10.83 21.68 -1.91
CA ALA A 174 -10.10 22.13 -0.73
C ALA A 174 -9.70 23.61 -0.86
N ALA A 175 -9.70 24.34 0.25
CA ALA A 175 -9.45 25.79 0.26
C ALA A 175 -8.48 26.20 1.37
N GLN A 176 -7.51 27.05 1.03
CA GLN A 176 -6.52 27.62 1.92
C GLN A 176 -6.76 29.13 2.07
N PHE A 177 -6.94 29.58 3.32
CA PHE A 177 -7.24 30.97 3.66
C PHE A 177 -6.03 31.64 4.28
N PHE A 178 -5.60 32.76 3.71
CA PHE A 178 -4.48 33.55 4.19
C PHE A 178 -4.97 34.89 4.73
N ASP A 179 -4.38 35.35 5.84
CA ASP A 179 -4.67 36.69 6.36
C ASP A 179 -3.96 37.79 5.55
N GLN A 180 -4.27 39.05 5.88
CA GLN A 180 -3.62 40.26 5.35
C GLN A 180 -2.08 40.38 5.60
N PHE A 181 -1.43 39.36 6.17
CA PHE A 181 0.03 39.21 6.26
C PHE A 181 0.56 38.00 5.49
N GLY A 182 -0.31 37.30 4.74
CA GLY A 182 0.02 36.12 3.95
C GLY A 182 0.04 34.80 4.74
N ARG A 183 -0.42 34.76 5.99
CA ARG A 183 -0.31 33.59 6.86
C ARG A 183 -1.54 32.71 6.74
N LEU A 184 -1.37 31.39 6.54
CA LEU A 184 -2.46 30.42 6.49
C LEU A 184 -3.21 30.41 7.84
N VAL A 185 -4.46 30.87 7.87
CA VAL A 185 -5.31 30.89 9.08
C VAL A 185 -6.31 29.74 9.12
N THR A 186 -6.76 29.26 7.96
CA THR A 186 -7.68 28.12 7.84
C THR A 186 -7.32 27.27 6.62
N LEU A 187 -7.33 25.94 6.80
CA LEU A 187 -7.37 24.95 5.73
C LEU A 187 -8.71 24.22 5.81
N ARG A 188 -9.46 24.15 4.70
CA ARG A 188 -10.84 23.64 4.65
C ARG A 188 -10.99 22.57 3.58
N ASP A 189 -11.75 21.52 3.84
CA ASP A 189 -12.15 20.55 2.80
C ASP A 189 -13.45 20.96 2.07
N ARG A 190 -13.78 20.24 0.98
CA ARG A 190 -15.01 20.45 0.20
C ARG A 190 -16.32 20.30 0.99
N ASN A 191 -16.28 19.65 2.16
CA ASN A 191 -17.44 19.50 3.07
C ASN A 191 -17.53 20.59 4.13
N GLY A 192 -16.59 21.54 4.17
CA GLY A 192 -16.57 22.63 5.13
C GLY A 192 -15.94 22.27 6.48
N ASN A 193 -15.21 21.16 6.58
CA ASN A 193 -14.44 20.84 7.78
C ASN A 193 -13.16 21.69 7.81
N GLU A 194 -12.99 22.51 8.84
CA GLU A 194 -11.91 23.49 8.95
C GLU A 194 -10.85 23.10 9.99
N SER A 195 -9.59 23.06 9.55
CA SER A 195 -8.40 23.06 10.40
C SER A 195 -7.90 24.51 10.54
N SER A 196 -7.72 24.98 11.78
CA SER A 196 -7.47 26.39 12.13
C SER A 196 -6.07 26.60 12.72
N TYR A 197 -5.45 27.73 12.40
CA TYR A 197 -4.05 28.03 12.69
C TYR A 197 -3.95 29.34 13.51
N THR A 198 -3.17 29.33 14.59
CA THR A 198 -2.90 30.52 15.43
C THR A 198 -1.42 30.90 15.41
N TYR A 199 -1.15 32.19 15.60
CA TYR A 199 0.19 32.78 15.51
C TYR A 199 0.46 33.69 16.71
N ASP A 200 1.71 33.74 17.14
CA ASP A 200 2.19 34.62 18.19
C ASP A 200 2.29 36.10 17.75
N ALA A 201 2.70 36.96 18.68
CA ALA A 201 2.79 38.41 18.46
C ALA A 201 3.88 38.84 17.45
N ASP A 202 4.83 37.97 17.11
CA ASP A 202 5.85 38.22 16.08
C ASP A 202 5.52 37.51 14.76
N GLY A 203 4.47 36.69 14.72
CA GLY A 203 3.98 35.99 13.53
C GLY A 203 4.41 34.53 13.39
N VAL A 204 4.99 33.90 14.41
CA VAL A 204 5.37 32.48 14.41
C VAL A 204 4.18 31.60 14.84
N ILE A 205 4.04 30.42 14.25
CA ILE A 205 2.94 29.49 14.54
C ILE A 205 2.92 29.08 16.02
N GLU A 206 1.73 29.13 16.63
CA GLU A 206 1.49 28.88 18.06
C GLU A 206 0.64 27.61 18.26
N SER A 207 -0.40 27.40 17.45
CA SER A 207 -1.17 26.16 17.45
C SER A 207 -1.81 25.87 16.09
N VAL A 208 -2.07 24.58 15.84
CA VAL A 208 -2.96 24.14 14.76
C VAL A 208 -4.00 23.20 15.37
N THR A 209 -5.27 23.53 15.21
CA THR A 209 -6.41 22.73 15.71
C THR A 209 -7.25 22.24 14.53
N ALA A 210 -7.29 20.93 14.35
CA ALA A 210 -8.05 20.26 13.29
C ALA A 210 -9.56 20.33 13.51
N ALA A 211 -10.34 20.07 12.47
CA ALA A 211 -11.80 19.90 12.57
C ALA A 211 -12.22 18.77 13.54
N SER A 212 -11.33 17.80 13.78
CA SER A 212 -11.48 16.76 14.82
C SER A 212 -11.38 17.27 16.27
N GLY A 213 -10.96 18.52 16.47
CA GLY A 213 -10.66 19.09 17.80
C GLY A 213 -9.31 18.66 18.38
N ARG A 214 -8.49 17.93 17.60
CA ARG A 214 -7.09 17.60 17.97
C ARG A 214 -6.19 18.79 17.67
N THR A 215 -5.30 19.13 18.60
CA THR A 215 -4.44 20.33 18.52
C THR A 215 -2.96 19.97 18.67
N LEU A 216 -2.12 20.45 17.75
CA LEU A 216 -0.67 20.57 17.96
C LEU A 216 -0.37 21.97 18.51
N THR A 217 0.43 22.03 19.57
CA THR A 217 0.87 23.28 20.22
C THR A 217 2.37 23.47 20.02
N PHE A 218 2.76 24.64 19.54
CA PHE A 218 4.13 24.98 19.15
C PHE A 218 4.73 25.90 20.23
N THR A 219 5.99 25.66 20.60
CA THR A 219 6.74 26.52 21.53
C THR A 219 7.97 27.07 20.82
N LYS A 220 8.09 28.39 20.83
CA LYS A 220 9.15 29.16 20.17
C LYS A 220 10.41 29.29 21.02
N GLY A 221 11.57 29.19 20.38
CA GLY A 221 12.89 29.41 20.97
C GLY A 221 13.24 30.90 21.12
N ALA A 222 14.33 31.18 21.83
CA ALA A 222 14.83 32.55 22.02
C ALA A 222 15.52 33.13 20.76
N ASP A 223 15.81 32.27 19.78
CA ASP A 223 16.30 32.58 18.44
C ASP A 223 15.17 32.86 17.43
N GLY A 224 13.95 32.43 17.74
CA GLY A 224 12.75 32.66 16.93
C GLY A 224 12.14 31.40 16.28
N ARG A 225 12.84 30.27 16.27
CA ARG A 225 12.42 29.02 15.61
C ARG A 225 11.55 28.14 16.52
N ILE A 226 10.97 27.07 15.98
CA ILE A 226 10.21 26.09 16.78
C ILE A 226 11.19 25.30 17.67
N ALA A 227 11.07 25.41 18.99
CA ALA A 227 11.91 24.70 19.96
C ALA A 227 11.28 23.38 20.46
N SER A 228 9.94 23.29 20.48
CA SER A 228 9.22 22.03 20.72
C SER A 228 7.80 22.05 20.17
N VAL A 229 7.25 20.88 19.83
CA VAL A 229 5.84 20.69 19.49
C VAL A 229 5.23 19.62 20.39
N VAL A 230 4.02 19.89 20.90
CA VAL A 230 3.29 19.07 21.88
C VAL A 230 1.91 18.70 21.34
N ASP A 231 1.49 17.47 21.58
CA ASP A 231 0.18 16.94 21.16
C ASP A 231 -0.84 16.79 22.31
N PRO A 232 -2.10 16.36 22.04
CA PRO A 232 -3.13 16.19 23.07
C PRO A 232 -2.82 15.14 24.17
N LEU A 233 -1.86 14.23 23.95
CA LEU A 233 -1.39 13.28 24.97
C LEU A 233 -0.17 13.81 25.75
N ASN A 234 0.34 14.99 25.42
CA ASN A 234 1.60 15.57 25.91
C ASN A 234 2.85 14.80 25.42
N ARG A 235 2.75 14.05 24.32
CA ARG A 235 3.93 13.62 23.55
C ARG A 235 4.60 14.89 23.04
N THR A 236 5.93 14.99 23.16
CA THR A 236 6.68 16.20 22.83
C THR A 236 7.90 15.88 21.98
N PHE A 237 8.01 16.53 20.82
CA PHE A 237 9.28 16.62 20.08
C PHE A 237 10.04 17.88 20.50
N TYR A 238 11.37 17.80 20.58
CA TYR A 238 12.25 18.95 20.81
C TYR A 238 13.21 19.14 19.66
N TYR A 239 13.53 20.40 19.36
CA TYR A 239 14.38 20.83 18.26
C TYR A 239 15.50 21.69 18.82
N SER A 240 16.73 21.50 18.33
CA SER A 240 17.90 22.25 18.79
C SER A 240 18.72 22.75 17.62
N TYR A 241 19.08 24.02 17.71
CA TYR A 241 19.79 24.78 16.69
C TYR A 241 21.20 25.13 17.16
N ASP A 242 22.11 25.39 16.23
CA ASP A 242 23.43 25.92 16.54
C ASP A 242 23.43 27.45 16.72
N ALA A 243 24.60 28.10 16.62
CA ALA A 243 24.75 29.54 16.85
C ALA A 243 24.31 30.40 15.65
N ASP A 244 24.23 29.80 14.46
CA ASP A 244 23.98 30.49 13.19
C ASP A 244 22.55 30.20 12.68
N GLY A 245 21.97 29.07 13.09
CA GLY A 245 20.52 28.81 13.03
C GLY A 245 20.12 27.45 12.49
N TYR A 246 21.08 26.57 12.20
CA TYR A 246 20.82 25.28 11.57
C TYR A 246 20.28 24.26 12.56
N LEU A 247 19.27 23.47 12.16
CA LEU A 247 18.71 22.39 12.98
C LEU A 247 19.73 21.26 13.11
N VAL A 248 20.41 21.16 14.26
CA VAL A 248 21.47 20.15 14.49
C VAL A 248 20.97 18.89 15.20
N GLN A 249 19.82 18.95 15.87
CA GLN A 249 19.25 17.79 16.57
C GLN A 249 17.73 17.87 16.69
N VAL A 250 17.06 16.73 16.48
CA VAL A 250 15.66 16.46 16.82
C VAL A 250 15.62 15.37 17.88
N THR A 251 14.89 15.62 18.96
CA THR A 251 14.62 14.66 20.03
C THR A 251 13.16 14.21 19.96
N ASP A 252 12.92 12.90 19.89
CA ASP A 252 11.58 12.34 19.86
C ASP A 252 10.96 12.22 21.30
N PRO A 253 9.65 11.94 21.42
CA PRO A 253 8.98 11.67 22.70
C PRO A 253 9.54 10.53 23.56
N GLN A 254 10.43 9.67 23.03
CA GLN A 254 11.15 8.63 23.80
C GLN A 254 12.53 9.10 24.27
N GLY A 255 13.02 10.24 23.78
CA GLY A 255 14.36 10.75 24.02
C GLY A 255 15.42 10.22 23.05
N ASN A 256 15.01 9.58 21.94
CA ASN A 256 15.91 9.22 20.85
C ASN A 256 16.27 10.47 20.04
N ASN A 257 17.46 10.49 19.42
CA ASN A 257 18.03 11.72 18.85
C ASN A 257 18.54 11.52 17.42
N THR A 258 17.84 12.10 16.45
CA THR A 258 18.36 12.29 15.09
C THR A 258 19.22 13.55 15.09
N HIS A 259 20.44 13.46 14.56
CA HIS A 259 21.35 14.60 14.47
C HIS A 259 21.65 14.95 13.01
N TYR A 260 21.94 16.22 12.78
CA TYR A 260 22.27 16.77 11.47
C TYR A 260 23.58 17.55 11.56
N THR A 261 24.39 17.52 10.51
CA THR A 261 25.61 18.34 10.37
C THR A 261 25.64 18.97 9.00
N TYR A 262 26.23 20.15 8.86
CA TYR A 262 26.22 20.94 7.62
C TYR A 262 27.63 21.06 7.00
N HIS A 263 27.69 21.27 5.67
CA HIS A 263 28.92 21.39 4.89
C HIS A 263 29.20 22.86 4.59
N GLY A 264 30.05 23.48 5.43
CA GLY A 264 30.09 24.94 5.50
C GLY A 264 28.79 25.47 6.09
N ASP A 265 28.42 26.70 5.69
CA ASP A 265 27.37 27.48 6.32
C ASP A 265 26.09 27.47 5.44
N SER A 266 25.68 26.29 4.91
CA SER A 266 24.48 26.15 4.07
C SER A 266 23.87 24.74 4.02
N ASN A 267 24.55 23.76 3.41
CA ASN A 267 23.90 22.52 2.94
C ASN A 267 24.06 21.35 3.93
N LEU A 268 23.06 20.47 4.01
CA LEU A 268 23.07 19.28 4.88
C LEU A 268 24.18 18.30 4.46
N HIS A 269 25.16 18.06 5.34
CA HIS A 269 26.29 17.15 5.09
C HIS A 269 26.04 15.72 5.56
N THR A 270 25.48 15.53 6.75
CA THR A 270 25.18 14.19 7.28
C THR A 270 23.90 14.17 8.08
N VAL A 271 23.21 13.03 8.05
CA VAL A 271 22.18 12.66 9.01
C VAL A 271 22.71 11.49 9.83
N VAL A 272 22.61 11.59 11.16
CA VAL A 272 22.85 10.48 12.08
C VAL A 272 21.50 10.03 12.64
N ASP A 273 21.17 8.76 12.43
CA ASP A 273 19.91 8.15 12.89
C ASP A 273 19.83 8.06 14.41
N ALA A 274 18.63 7.74 14.90
CA ALA A 274 18.33 7.59 16.31
C ALA A 274 19.09 6.42 16.99
N ARG A 275 19.76 5.55 16.22
CA ARG A 275 20.63 4.45 16.68
C ARG A 275 22.12 4.81 16.66
N GLY A 276 22.48 6.00 16.17
CA GLY A 276 23.86 6.47 16.06
C GLY A 276 24.60 6.08 14.78
N ASN A 277 23.91 5.58 13.76
CA ASN A 277 24.48 5.36 12.43
C ASN A 277 24.41 6.66 11.63
N THR A 278 25.48 7.04 10.93
CA THR A 278 25.38 8.01 9.84
C THR A 278 24.53 7.39 8.74
N ALA A 279 23.24 7.74 8.68
CA ALA A 279 22.26 7.19 7.73
C ALA A 279 22.64 7.55 6.29
N VAL A 280 23.03 8.81 6.11
CA VAL A 280 23.46 9.39 4.84
C VAL A 280 24.59 10.40 5.06
N THR A 281 25.54 10.46 4.12
CA THR A 281 26.50 11.57 3.94
C THR A 281 26.39 12.11 2.52
N LEU A 282 26.33 13.44 2.40
CA LEU A 282 26.13 14.18 1.15
C LEU A 282 27.36 15.03 0.85
N THR A 283 27.70 15.16 -0.44
CA THR A 283 28.65 16.17 -0.93
C THR A 283 28.12 16.84 -2.18
N TYR A 284 28.36 18.14 -2.28
CA TYR A 284 27.80 19.00 -3.33
C TYR A 284 28.87 19.42 -4.35
N ASP A 285 28.43 19.87 -5.54
CA ASP A 285 29.30 20.49 -6.55
C ASP A 285 29.47 22.01 -6.31
N SER A 286 29.75 22.79 -7.36
CA SER A 286 29.89 24.25 -7.28
C SER A 286 28.60 25.04 -7.54
N GLU A 287 27.49 24.35 -7.80
CA GLU A 287 26.14 24.88 -8.06
C GLU A 287 25.16 24.36 -6.97
N ASP A 288 25.72 23.94 -5.82
CA ASP A 288 25.04 23.40 -4.64
C ASP A 288 24.18 22.14 -4.90
N ARG A 289 24.51 21.38 -5.94
CA ARG A 289 23.81 20.13 -6.32
C ARG A 289 24.48 18.93 -5.69
N VAL A 290 23.73 17.95 -5.18
CA VAL A 290 24.27 16.71 -4.62
C VAL A 290 25.06 15.99 -5.72
N ALA A 291 26.38 15.91 -5.60
CA ALA A 291 27.27 15.21 -6.52
C ALA A 291 27.54 13.76 -6.09
N GLN A 292 27.36 13.48 -4.79
CA GLN A 292 27.52 12.15 -4.22
C GLN A 292 26.63 11.98 -2.99
N GLU A 293 25.94 10.84 -2.90
CA GLU A 293 25.31 10.35 -1.67
C GLU A 293 26.02 9.07 -1.20
N VAL A 294 26.22 8.93 0.11
CA VAL A 294 26.82 7.74 0.73
C VAL A 294 25.88 7.20 1.81
N LEU A 295 25.44 5.97 1.63
CA LEU A 295 24.59 5.25 2.59
C LEU A 295 25.41 4.70 3.78
N ALA A 296 24.73 4.36 4.86
CA ALA A 296 25.34 3.96 6.14
C ALA A 296 26.27 2.71 6.11
N ASP A 297 26.20 1.89 5.06
CA ASP A 297 27.03 0.70 4.81
C ASP A 297 28.27 1.01 3.95
N GLY A 298 28.28 2.18 3.29
CA GLY A 298 29.31 2.59 2.34
C GLY A 298 28.90 2.43 0.88
N GLY A 299 27.64 2.06 0.57
CA GLY A 299 27.09 2.21 -0.78
C GLY A 299 27.12 3.67 -1.23
N VAL A 300 27.43 3.93 -2.51
CA VAL A 300 27.65 5.29 -3.03
C VAL A 300 26.89 5.53 -4.32
N TYR A 301 25.98 6.50 -4.29
CA TYR A 301 25.39 7.09 -5.49
C TYR A 301 26.23 8.26 -5.98
N ARG A 302 26.33 8.42 -7.30
CA ARG A 302 27.06 9.52 -7.94
C ARG A 302 26.20 10.18 -8.98
N PHE A 303 26.29 11.50 -9.02
CA PHE A 303 25.53 12.32 -9.93
C PHE A 303 26.49 13.13 -10.80
N GLU A 304 26.40 12.88 -12.10
CA GLU A 304 27.20 13.53 -13.11
C GLU A 304 26.29 14.34 -14.03
N TYR A 305 26.19 15.64 -13.72
CA TYR A 305 25.47 16.64 -14.51
C TYR A 305 26.26 16.92 -15.79
N LEU A 306 25.79 16.34 -16.91
CA LEU A 306 26.50 16.36 -18.19
C LEU A 306 26.17 17.63 -18.99
N SER A 307 24.96 18.15 -18.78
CA SER A 307 24.44 19.43 -19.26
C SER A 307 23.12 19.75 -18.54
N ASP A 308 22.64 20.97 -18.68
CA ASP A 308 21.40 21.54 -18.13
C ASP A 308 20.14 20.66 -18.34
N THR A 309 20.16 19.73 -19.31
CA THR A 309 19.09 18.78 -19.61
C THR A 309 19.54 17.31 -19.67
N GLN A 310 20.69 16.95 -19.09
CA GLN A 310 21.14 15.54 -19.03
C GLN A 310 21.99 15.20 -17.81
N THR A 311 21.55 14.16 -17.10
CA THR A 311 22.17 13.68 -15.85
C THR A 311 22.47 12.19 -15.94
N ARG A 312 23.69 11.80 -15.56
CA ARG A 312 24.05 10.39 -15.37
C ARG A 312 24.13 10.08 -13.87
N VAL A 313 23.34 9.10 -13.47
CA VAL A 313 23.44 8.40 -12.19
C VAL A 313 24.52 7.31 -12.31
N THR A 314 25.26 7.08 -11.23
CA THR A 314 25.96 5.81 -11.00
C THR A 314 25.51 5.24 -9.66
N ASP A 315 25.05 3.99 -9.65
CA ASP A 315 24.59 3.30 -8.44
C ASP A 315 25.76 2.73 -7.60
N PRO A 316 25.50 2.24 -6.38
CA PRO A 316 26.50 1.60 -5.51
C PRO A 316 27.21 0.38 -6.10
N ARG A 317 26.58 -0.34 -7.05
CA ARG A 317 27.18 -1.46 -7.80
C ARG A 317 28.10 -0.98 -8.95
N GLY A 318 28.12 0.33 -9.25
CA GLY A 318 28.92 0.95 -10.31
C GLY A 318 28.25 0.94 -11.69
N LEU A 319 26.94 0.74 -11.73
CA LEU A 319 26.11 0.69 -12.93
C LEU A 319 25.47 2.07 -13.19
N THR A 320 25.28 2.44 -14.46
CA THR A 320 24.93 3.81 -14.82
C THR A 320 23.60 3.92 -15.56
N THR A 321 22.72 4.79 -15.06
CA THR A 321 21.47 5.19 -15.74
C THR A 321 21.62 6.63 -16.21
N THR A 322 21.24 6.94 -17.45
CA THR A 322 21.35 8.29 -18.02
C THR A 322 19.97 8.83 -18.38
N TYR A 323 19.63 9.99 -17.83
CA TYR A 323 18.33 10.63 -17.97
C TYR A 323 18.49 11.91 -18.80
N THR A 324 17.57 12.15 -19.73
CA THR A 324 17.53 13.36 -20.57
C THR A 324 16.18 14.04 -20.40
N PHE A 325 16.20 15.36 -20.26
CA PHE A 325 15.05 16.20 -19.92
C PHE A 325 14.72 17.19 -21.03
N ASN A 326 13.55 17.82 -20.94
CA ASN A 326 13.28 19.07 -21.64
C ASN A 326 13.76 20.27 -20.79
N ASP A 327 13.68 21.47 -21.37
CA ASP A 327 14.11 22.72 -20.73
C ASP A 327 13.30 23.11 -19.46
N THR A 328 12.25 22.36 -19.13
CA THR A 328 11.37 22.53 -17.95
C THR A 328 11.48 21.39 -16.91
N GLY A 329 12.37 20.42 -17.15
CA GLY A 329 12.71 19.36 -16.19
C GLY A 329 11.86 18.09 -16.23
N GLN A 330 10.96 17.90 -17.21
CA GLN A 330 10.30 16.60 -17.41
C GLN A 330 11.23 15.61 -18.15
N PRO A 331 11.26 14.32 -17.77
CA PRO A 331 12.09 13.32 -18.45
C PRO A 331 11.56 13.02 -19.85
N LEU A 332 12.40 13.26 -20.87
CA LEU A 332 12.15 12.88 -22.27
C LEU A 332 12.64 11.46 -22.56
N SER A 333 13.74 11.03 -21.93
CA SER A 333 14.21 9.64 -22.04
C SER A 333 15.04 9.19 -20.83
N ILE A 334 14.96 7.88 -20.56
CA ILE A 334 15.74 7.19 -19.54
C ILE A 334 16.47 6.04 -20.23
N GLN A 335 17.80 6.05 -20.20
CA GLN A 335 18.64 4.93 -20.63
C GLN A 335 19.15 4.15 -19.42
N ASP A 336 18.75 2.88 -19.31
CA ASP A 336 19.11 1.99 -18.20
C ASP A 336 20.54 1.40 -18.33
N PRO A 337 21.06 0.71 -17.28
CA PRO A 337 22.41 0.13 -17.32
C PRO A 337 22.57 -1.05 -18.29
N LEU A 338 21.49 -1.56 -18.89
CA LEU A 338 21.51 -2.54 -19.98
C LEU A 338 21.53 -1.85 -21.37
N GLY A 339 21.33 -0.53 -21.40
CA GLY A 339 21.29 0.29 -22.60
C GLY A 339 19.89 0.47 -23.19
N ARG A 340 18.85 -0.07 -22.54
CA ARG A 340 17.43 0.04 -22.94
C ARG A 340 16.96 1.47 -22.75
N ILE A 341 16.04 1.95 -23.59
CA ILE A 341 15.57 3.34 -23.55
C ILE A 341 14.04 3.37 -23.47
N THR A 342 13.50 3.95 -22.40
CA THR A 342 12.11 4.43 -22.37
C THR A 342 12.07 5.92 -22.70
N SER A 343 10.97 6.39 -23.29
CA SER A 343 10.81 7.81 -23.66
C SER A 343 9.40 8.32 -23.46
N SER A 344 9.27 9.62 -23.18
CA SER A 344 7.99 10.28 -22.92
C SER A 344 7.87 11.63 -23.66
N GLU A 345 6.66 12.00 -24.06
CA GLU A 345 6.31 13.30 -24.62
C GLU A 345 5.34 14.03 -23.67
N TRP A 346 5.44 15.36 -23.61
CA TRP A 346 4.72 16.20 -22.64
C TRP A 346 4.15 17.46 -23.33
N ASP A 347 3.05 18.01 -22.81
CA ASP A 347 2.49 19.29 -23.27
C ASP A 347 3.02 20.51 -22.49
N GLU A 348 2.57 21.71 -22.87
CA GLU A 348 2.92 22.98 -22.20
C GLU A 348 2.36 23.06 -20.76
N ASN A 349 1.31 22.28 -20.45
CA ASN A 349 0.75 22.09 -19.11
C ASN A 349 1.33 20.84 -18.40
N TYR A 350 2.49 20.34 -18.86
CA TYR A 350 3.22 19.19 -18.30
C TYR A 350 2.41 17.90 -18.13
N ASN A 351 1.33 17.74 -18.88
CA ASN A 351 0.60 16.49 -18.98
C ASN A 351 1.39 15.51 -19.88
N LEU A 352 1.44 14.24 -19.49
CA LEU A 352 2.10 13.18 -20.25
C LEU A 352 1.29 12.85 -21.50
N LEU A 353 1.73 13.29 -22.69
CA LEU A 353 1.06 13.03 -23.97
C LEU A 353 1.30 11.62 -24.51
N SER A 354 2.51 11.10 -24.33
CA SER A 354 2.85 9.72 -24.70
C SER A 354 3.94 9.14 -23.82
N HIS A 355 3.92 7.82 -23.67
CA HIS A 355 5.00 7.05 -23.06
C HIS A 355 5.30 5.83 -23.92
N THR A 356 6.59 5.54 -24.14
CA THR A 356 7.08 4.41 -24.92
C THR A 356 8.02 3.55 -24.08
N ASP A 357 7.70 2.27 -23.96
CA ASP A 357 8.51 1.29 -23.24
C ASP A 357 9.79 0.90 -24.02
N GLY A 358 10.69 0.14 -23.40
CA GLY A 358 11.95 -0.26 -24.04
C GLY A 358 11.78 -1.22 -25.23
N ASN A 359 10.64 -1.92 -25.34
CA ASN A 359 10.29 -2.72 -26.51
C ASN A 359 9.83 -1.84 -27.70
N GLY A 360 9.52 -0.56 -27.46
CA GLY A 360 8.97 0.37 -28.45
C GLY A 360 7.43 0.36 -28.52
N ASN A 361 6.75 -0.15 -27.50
CA ASN A 361 5.29 -0.08 -27.38
C ASN A 361 4.92 1.30 -26.81
N THR A 362 3.99 2.02 -27.46
CA THR A 362 3.60 3.38 -27.06
C THR A 362 2.15 3.46 -26.58
N THR A 363 1.95 4.01 -25.38
CA THR A 363 0.64 4.47 -24.88
C THR A 363 0.56 6.00 -25.05
N THR A 364 -0.61 6.52 -25.41
CA THR A 364 -0.86 7.96 -25.60
C THR A 364 -2.09 8.44 -24.82
N TYR A 365 -2.07 9.68 -24.36
CA TYR A 365 -3.09 10.25 -23.48
C TYR A 365 -3.62 11.59 -24.01
N THR A 366 -4.84 11.96 -23.63
CA THR A 366 -5.44 13.28 -23.92
C THR A 366 -6.07 13.87 -22.66
N TYR A 367 -6.07 15.20 -22.55
CA TYR A 367 -6.51 15.93 -21.36
C TYR A 367 -7.45 17.10 -21.73
N ASP A 368 -8.31 17.48 -20.81
CA ASP A 368 -9.16 18.67 -20.93
C ASP A 368 -8.40 19.97 -20.56
N ASP A 369 -9.07 21.12 -20.71
CA ASP A 369 -8.51 22.44 -20.36
C ASP A 369 -8.13 22.58 -18.85
N GLN A 370 -8.50 21.60 -18.01
CA GLN A 370 -8.26 21.56 -16.55
C GLN A 370 -7.30 20.42 -16.14
N GLY A 371 -6.60 19.81 -17.11
CA GLY A 371 -5.61 18.75 -16.87
C GLY A 371 -6.22 17.48 -16.31
N ASN A 372 -7.48 17.18 -16.65
CA ASN A 372 -8.12 15.91 -16.35
C ASN A 372 -7.98 14.98 -17.55
N LEU A 373 -7.59 13.72 -17.33
CA LEU A 373 -7.36 12.72 -18.37
C LEU A 373 -8.67 12.38 -19.11
N GLU A 374 -8.91 12.93 -20.30
CA GLU A 374 -10.07 12.59 -21.14
C GLU A 374 -9.97 11.18 -21.73
N SER A 375 -8.78 10.75 -22.15
CA SER A 375 -8.59 9.39 -22.69
C SER A 375 -7.17 8.86 -22.56
N GLU A 376 -7.08 7.54 -22.47
CA GLU A 376 -5.86 6.74 -22.55
C GLU A 376 -6.01 5.78 -23.74
N THR A 377 -4.99 5.68 -24.59
CA THR A 377 -4.93 4.73 -25.72
C THR A 377 -3.66 3.91 -25.64
N ASP A 378 -3.79 2.59 -25.45
CA ASP A 378 -2.63 1.70 -25.32
C ASP A 378 -1.98 1.33 -26.67
N ALA A 379 -0.85 0.62 -26.60
CA ALA A 379 -0.09 0.17 -27.77
C ALA A 379 -0.81 -0.88 -28.66
N LEU A 380 -1.96 -1.41 -28.24
CA LEU A 380 -2.86 -2.21 -29.09
C LEU A 380 -3.97 -1.36 -29.75
N GLY A 381 -4.04 -0.05 -29.44
CA GLY A 381 -5.07 0.86 -29.90
C GLY A 381 -6.39 0.73 -29.14
N ARG A 382 -6.36 0.19 -27.92
CA ARG A 382 -7.52 0.08 -27.03
C ARG A 382 -7.66 1.39 -26.26
N VAL A 383 -8.85 1.99 -26.28
CA VAL A 383 -9.10 3.34 -25.75
C VAL A 383 -9.98 3.27 -24.51
N THR A 384 -9.49 3.76 -23.38
CA THR A 384 -10.29 4.05 -22.17
C THR A 384 -10.58 5.55 -22.16
N GLY A 385 -11.83 5.95 -21.90
CA GLY A 385 -12.24 7.36 -21.89
C GLY A 385 -12.94 7.76 -20.60
N TYR A 386 -12.79 9.01 -20.20
CA TYR A 386 -13.34 9.56 -18.95
C TYR A 386 -14.11 10.85 -19.21
N THR A 387 -15.07 11.17 -18.35
CA THR A 387 -15.71 12.50 -18.29
C THR A 387 -15.74 12.99 -16.86
N TYR A 388 -15.67 14.29 -16.65
CA TYR A 388 -15.58 14.93 -15.32
C TYR A 388 -16.77 15.87 -15.07
N GLU A 389 -17.09 16.14 -13.81
CA GLU A 389 -17.94 17.29 -13.45
C GLU A 389 -17.09 18.55 -13.23
N ALA A 390 -17.71 19.71 -13.39
CA ALA A 390 -17.01 21.00 -13.57
C ALA A 390 -16.76 21.80 -12.27
N THR A 391 -17.02 21.22 -11.10
CA THR A 391 -16.96 21.89 -9.79
C THR A 391 -15.73 21.45 -9.00
N PHE A 392 -15.50 20.12 -8.94
CA PHE A 392 -14.45 19.47 -8.15
C PHE A 392 -13.62 18.48 -8.99
N ASN A 393 -13.74 18.56 -10.32
CA ASN A 393 -13.03 17.77 -11.33
C ASN A 393 -13.11 16.25 -11.09
N GLN A 394 -14.26 15.76 -10.62
CA GLN A 394 -14.46 14.33 -10.31
C GLN A 394 -14.97 13.55 -11.52
N ILE A 395 -14.47 12.31 -11.71
CA ILE A 395 -14.95 11.41 -12.78
C ILE A 395 -16.47 11.19 -12.62
N THR A 396 -17.26 11.58 -13.61
CA THR A 396 -18.69 11.26 -13.73
C THR A 396 -18.96 10.02 -14.58
N SER A 397 -18.05 9.68 -15.49
CA SER A 397 -18.16 8.47 -16.31
C SER A 397 -16.79 7.93 -16.69
N GLN A 398 -16.65 6.60 -16.66
CA GLN A 398 -15.56 5.87 -17.31
C GLN A 398 -16.15 4.98 -18.40
N THR A 399 -15.53 4.96 -19.57
CA THR A 399 -15.84 4.09 -20.70
C THR A 399 -14.64 3.21 -21.00
N ASP A 400 -14.80 1.89 -20.92
CA ASP A 400 -13.72 0.94 -21.20
C ASP A 400 -13.52 0.71 -22.73
N PRO A 401 -12.44 0.03 -23.16
CA PRO A 401 -12.21 -0.22 -24.58
C PRO A 401 -13.19 -1.20 -25.24
N GLY A 402 -14.05 -1.87 -24.47
CA GLY A 402 -15.21 -2.61 -25.00
C GLY A 402 -16.42 -1.72 -25.28
N GLY A 403 -16.41 -0.47 -24.81
CA GLY A 403 -17.53 0.47 -24.85
C GLY A 403 -18.53 0.29 -23.71
N ASN A 404 -18.16 -0.43 -22.65
CA ASN A 404 -18.97 -0.52 -21.43
C ASN A 404 -18.77 0.75 -20.59
N VAL A 405 -19.83 1.22 -19.93
CA VAL A 405 -19.82 2.53 -19.24
C VAL A 405 -20.18 2.38 -17.77
N THR A 406 -19.29 2.81 -16.88
CA THR A 406 -19.57 3.03 -15.45
C THR A 406 -19.83 4.52 -15.23
N GLN A 407 -20.85 4.86 -14.43
CA GLN A 407 -21.24 6.24 -14.11
C GLN A 407 -21.23 6.48 -12.60
N LEU A 408 -20.88 7.71 -12.22
CA LEU A 408 -20.70 8.16 -10.84
C LEU A 408 -21.52 9.44 -10.63
N GLU A 409 -22.41 9.46 -9.64
CA GLU A 409 -23.19 10.66 -9.26
C GLU A 409 -22.74 11.17 -7.88
N TYR A 410 -22.60 12.49 -7.74
CA TYR A 410 -22.11 13.17 -6.54
C TYR A 410 -23.19 14.10 -5.95
N ASP A 411 -23.05 14.46 -4.68
CA ASP A 411 -23.83 15.55 -4.07
C ASP A 411 -23.21 16.94 -4.33
N ASP A 412 -23.90 18.00 -3.87
CA ASP A 412 -23.48 19.39 -4.03
C ASP A 412 -22.11 19.72 -3.37
N ASN A 413 -21.58 18.83 -2.52
CA ASN A 413 -20.26 18.93 -1.87
C ASN A 413 -19.19 18.03 -2.53
N GLY A 414 -19.53 17.28 -3.59
CA GLY A 414 -18.61 16.34 -4.23
C GLY A 414 -18.43 15.01 -3.50
N ASN A 415 -19.36 14.60 -2.63
CA ASN A 415 -19.35 13.24 -2.07
C ASN A 415 -20.00 12.27 -3.07
N LEU A 416 -19.34 11.14 -3.36
CA LEU A 416 -19.85 10.12 -4.28
C LEU A 416 -21.09 9.43 -3.68
N VAL A 417 -22.30 9.81 -4.10
CA VAL A 417 -23.56 9.26 -3.57
C VAL A 417 -24.09 8.05 -4.34
N LYS A 418 -23.60 7.81 -5.56
CA LYS A 418 -24.10 6.71 -6.40
C LYS A 418 -23.06 6.20 -7.39
N ILE A 419 -23.09 4.88 -7.62
CA ILE A 419 -22.32 4.20 -8.65
C ILE A 419 -23.31 3.39 -9.51
N ILE A 420 -23.28 3.58 -10.82
CA ILE A 420 -24.03 2.78 -11.81
C ILE A 420 -23.00 2.01 -12.64
N ASP A 421 -23.10 0.69 -12.71
CA ASP A 421 -22.18 -0.11 -13.52
C ASP A 421 -22.62 -0.30 -14.98
N ALA A 422 -21.79 -1.00 -15.75
CA ALA A 422 -22.01 -1.34 -17.15
C ALA A 422 -23.33 -2.09 -17.47
N ASN A 423 -23.97 -2.75 -16.50
CA ASN A 423 -25.28 -3.37 -16.67
C ASN A 423 -26.44 -2.40 -16.37
N GLY A 424 -26.15 -1.22 -15.81
CA GLY A 424 -27.14 -0.28 -15.27
C GLY A 424 -27.55 -0.57 -13.83
N GLU A 425 -26.81 -1.42 -13.10
CA GLU A 425 -27.13 -1.77 -11.70
C GLU A 425 -26.52 -0.74 -10.72
N GLU A 426 -27.36 -0.24 -9.81
CA GLU A 426 -27.05 0.91 -8.95
C GLU A 426 -26.58 0.49 -7.54
N SER A 427 -25.52 1.12 -7.04
CA SER A 427 -25.15 1.16 -5.61
C SER A 427 -25.25 2.59 -5.09
N THR A 428 -25.62 2.77 -3.83
CA THR A 428 -25.77 4.11 -3.22
C THR A 428 -24.95 4.27 -1.95
N LEU A 429 -24.53 5.50 -1.69
CA LEU A 429 -23.76 5.91 -0.53
C LEU A 429 -24.46 7.13 0.09
N ALA A 430 -24.42 7.25 1.42
CA ALA A 430 -25.01 8.36 2.15
C ALA A 430 -24.04 8.88 3.21
N TYR A 431 -23.97 10.20 3.33
CA TYR A 431 -23.03 10.93 4.19
C TYR A 431 -23.77 11.74 5.25
N ASP A 432 -23.10 12.06 6.36
CA ASP A 432 -23.58 13.09 7.28
C ASP A 432 -23.16 14.50 6.81
N ALA A 433 -23.61 15.53 7.53
CA ALA A 433 -23.31 16.93 7.24
C ALA A 433 -21.83 17.34 7.45
N ARG A 434 -20.93 16.37 7.65
CA ARG A 434 -19.46 16.54 7.75
C ARG A 434 -18.74 15.76 6.64
N GLY A 435 -19.45 15.14 5.70
CA GLY A 435 -18.88 14.29 4.66
C GLY A 435 -18.48 12.88 5.13
N LEU A 436 -18.92 12.42 6.31
CA LEU A 436 -18.60 11.08 6.79
C LEU A 436 -19.62 10.05 6.28
N LEU A 437 -19.14 8.95 5.69
CA LEU A 437 -19.95 7.91 5.04
C LEU A 437 -20.79 7.10 6.04
N ILE A 438 -22.01 7.54 6.36
CA ILE A 438 -22.89 6.87 7.33
C ILE A 438 -23.58 5.61 6.79
N ALA A 439 -23.69 5.43 5.47
CA ALA A 439 -24.24 4.19 4.89
C ALA A 439 -23.76 3.88 3.46
N THR A 440 -23.71 2.59 3.13
CA THR A 440 -23.48 2.07 1.78
C THR A 440 -24.50 0.97 1.48
N THR A 441 -25.21 1.06 0.36
CA THR A 441 -26.21 0.07 -0.07
C THR A 441 -25.80 -0.57 -1.39
N ASP A 442 -25.74 -1.91 -1.42
CA ASP A 442 -25.36 -2.68 -2.59
C ASP A 442 -26.49 -2.80 -3.64
N ARG A 443 -26.17 -3.37 -4.81
CA ARG A 443 -27.10 -3.60 -5.95
C ARG A 443 -28.20 -4.64 -5.66
N ARG A 444 -28.25 -5.20 -4.45
CA ARG A 444 -29.35 -6.05 -3.95
C ARG A 444 -30.23 -5.33 -2.93
N GLY A 445 -29.88 -4.11 -2.53
CA GLY A 445 -30.55 -3.35 -1.49
C GLY A 445 -30.08 -3.68 -0.06
N ASN A 446 -28.93 -4.33 0.11
CA ASN A 446 -28.35 -4.61 1.43
C ASN A 446 -27.55 -3.40 1.91
N THR A 447 -27.92 -2.80 3.05
CA THR A 447 -27.26 -1.59 3.59
C THR A 447 -26.30 -1.92 4.73
N THR A 448 -25.03 -1.53 4.60
CA THR A 448 -24.07 -1.41 5.71
C THR A 448 -24.10 0.03 6.23
N SER A 449 -23.90 0.24 7.54
CA SER A 449 -23.93 1.58 8.16
C SER A 449 -22.78 1.82 9.13
N HIS A 450 -22.44 3.08 9.34
CA HIS A 450 -21.28 3.53 10.12
C HIS A 450 -21.67 4.64 11.11
N ASP A 451 -21.21 4.54 12.36
CA ASP A 451 -21.35 5.60 13.36
C ASP A 451 -19.99 6.20 13.72
N TYR A 452 -19.91 7.53 13.76
CA TYR A 452 -18.68 8.29 14.05
C TYR A 452 -18.81 9.12 15.32
N ASN A 453 -17.71 9.30 16.05
CA ASN A 453 -17.67 10.23 17.17
C ASN A 453 -17.61 11.71 16.71
N ALA A 454 -17.49 12.64 17.65
CA ALA A 454 -17.37 14.07 17.35
C ALA A 454 -16.09 14.44 16.58
N ALA A 455 -14.98 13.74 16.86
CA ALA A 455 -13.67 13.94 16.23
C ALA A 455 -13.55 13.30 14.82
N GLY A 456 -14.55 12.53 14.38
CA GLY A 456 -14.57 11.83 13.10
C GLY A 456 -14.08 10.38 13.13
N ASP A 457 -13.74 9.83 14.29
CA ASP A 457 -13.28 8.44 14.39
C ASP A 457 -14.48 7.46 14.28
N LEU A 458 -14.27 6.34 13.57
CA LEU A 458 -15.28 5.34 13.26
C LEU A 458 -15.58 4.44 14.48
N THR A 459 -16.58 4.78 15.26
CA THR A 459 -16.94 4.06 16.51
C THR A 459 -17.74 2.76 16.30
N ARG A 460 -18.45 2.61 15.19
CA ARG A 460 -19.21 1.38 14.91
C ARG A 460 -19.41 1.16 13.41
N ILE A 461 -19.35 -0.11 13.01
CA ILE A 461 -19.78 -0.62 11.70
C ILE A 461 -20.94 -1.58 11.95
N ILE A 462 -22.02 -1.47 11.19
CA ILE A 462 -23.23 -2.30 11.29
C ILE A 462 -23.48 -2.94 9.92
N ASP A 463 -23.58 -4.27 9.87
CA ASP A 463 -23.82 -5.01 8.64
C ASP A 463 -25.32 -5.07 8.24
N PRO A 464 -25.66 -5.54 7.03
CA PRO A 464 -27.05 -5.64 6.56
C PRO A 464 -27.95 -6.63 7.32
N LEU A 465 -27.42 -7.42 8.26
CA LEU A 465 -28.18 -8.28 9.18
C LEU A 465 -28.35 -7.63 10.56
N GLY A 466 -27.71 -6.48 10.81
CA GLY A 466 -27.76 -5.74 12.07
C GLY A 466 -26.69 -6.16 13.08
N ASN A 467 -25.71 -6.98 12.69
CA ASN A 467 -24.56 -7.30 13.54
C ASN A 467 -23.59 -6.11 13.53
N SER A 468 -22.88 -5.84 14.63
CA SER A 468 -22.01 -4.66 14.72
C SER A 468 -20.63 -4.92 15.31
N LEU A 469 -19.60 -4.39 14.65
CA LEU A 469 -18.25 -4.21 15.18
C LEU A 469 -18.17 -2.81 15.83
N ALA A 470 -17.76 -2.71 17.09
CA ALA A 470 -17.53 -1.45 17.78
C ALA A 470 -16.04 -1.17 17.99
N LEU A 471 -15.65 0.11 18.03
CA LEU A 471 -14.27 0.58 18.19
C LEU A 471 -14.21 1.75 19.18
N ASP A 472 -13.21 1.74 20.07
CA ASP A 472 -12.88 2.84 20.98
C ASP A 472 -11.48 3.41 20.66
N TYR A 473 -11.26 4.69 20.97
CA TYR A 473 -10.06 5.43 20.59
C TYR A 473 -9.45 6.21 21.76
N ASP A 474 -8.15 6.51 21.66
CA ASP A 474 -7.47 7.48 22.54
C ASP A 474 -7.67 8.94 22.10
N GLY A 475 -7.01 9.88 22.78
CA GLY A 475 -7.11 11.31 22.47
C GLY A 475 -6.57 11.73 21.11
N VAL A 476 -5.76 10.91 20.45
CA VAL A 476 -5.07 11.24 19.18
C VAL A 476 -5.56 10.42 17.98
N GLY A 477 -6.38 9.40 18.22
CA GLY A 477 -7.02 8.61 17.17
C GLY A 477 -6.45 7.20 17.01
N ASN A 478 -5.64 6.72 17.95
CA ASN A 478 -5.26 5.30 17.98
C ASN A 478 -6.43 4.46 18.50
N PRO A 479 -6.84 3.38 17.82
CA PRO A 479 -7.87 2.48 18.34
C PRO A 479 -7.35 1.67 19.52
N ILE A 480 -7.98 1.80 20.70
CA ILE A 480 -7.57 1.13 21.94
C ILE A 480 -8.33 -0.17 22.21
N SER A 481 -9.52 -0.33 21.62
CA SER A 481 -10.29 -1.58 21.65
C SER A 481 -11.14 -1.77 20.40
N THR A 482 -11.38 -3.04 20.05
CA THR A 482 -12.39 -3.48 19.08
C THR A 482 -13.26 -4.55 19.72
N THR A 483 -14.59 -4.47 19.58
CA THR A 483 -15.54 -5.48 20.10
C THR A 483 -16.36 -6.07 18.97
N ASP A 484 -16.25 -7.40 18.77
CA ASP A 484 -16.96 -8.11 17.71
C ASP A 484 -18.47 -8.23 17.97
N ALA A 485 -19.23 -8.65 16.95
CA ALA A 485 -20.68 -8.73 17.05
C ALA A 485 -21.22 -9.93 17.86
N ARG A 486 -20.35 -10.74 18.47
CA ARG A 486 -20.71 -11.71 19.52
C ARG A 486 -20.46 -11.14 20.93
N GLY A 487 -19.81 -9.98 21.02
CA GLY A 487 -19.50 -9.26 22.26
C GLY A 487 -18.09 -9.47 22.78
N TYR A 488 -17.16 -9.94 21.95
CA TYR A 488 -15.78 -10.26 22.35
C TYR A 488 -14.82 -9.12 22.01
N THR A 489 -14.12 -8.60 23.02
CA THR A 489 -13.24 -7.43 22.91
C THR A 489 -11.76 -7.79 22.80
N THR A 490 -11.08 -7.22 21.82
CA THR A 490 -9.60 -7.16 21.72
C THR A 490 -9.12 -5.77 22.12
N TRP A 491 -7.99 -5.68 22.82
CA TRP A 491 -7.40 -4.42 23.30
C TRP A 491 -6.02 -4.18 22.70
N PHE A 492 -5.62 -2.91 22.64
CA PHE A 492 -4.33 -2.46 22.09
C PHE A 492 -3.61 -1.52 23.05
N GLU A 493 -2.32 -1.73 23.26
CA GLU A 493 -1.44 -0.80 24.00
C GLU A 493 -0.40 -0.20 23.04
N TYR A 494 -0.01 1.05 23.29
CA TYR A 494 0.86 1.86 22.44
C TYR A 494 2.00 2.49 23.25
N ASP A 495 3.14 2.73 22.62
CA ASP A 495 4.22 3.56 23.18
C ASP A 495 3.97 5.07 22.95
N VAL A 496 4.86 5.90 23.50
CA VAL A 496 4.79 7.37 23.38
C VAL A 496 5.16 7.90 21.99
N LEU A 497 5.36 7.04 20.97
CA LEU A 497 5.39 7.43 19.56
C LEU A 497 4.12 7.01 18.80
N GLY A 498 3.20 6.28 19.44
CA GLY A 498 2.02 5.71 18.78
C GLY A 498 2.30 4.38 18.07
N ARG A 499 3.42 3.71 18.36
CA ARG A 499 3.70 2.35 17.87
C ARG A 499 3.05 1.34 18.82
N ARG A 500 2.38 0.32 18.28
CA ARG A 500 1.60 -0.65 19.07
C ARG A 500 2.52 -1.64 19.79
N THR A 501 2.69 -1.49 21.10
CA THR A 501 3.50 -2.37 21.95
C THR A 501 2.80 -3.67 22.29
N LYS A 502 1.45 -3.72 22.24
CA LYS A 502 0.70 -4.92 22.66
C LYS A 502 -0.64 -5.08 21.94
N VAL A 503 -1.05 -6.35 21.79
CA VAL A 503 -2.41 -6.79 21.50
C VAL A 503 -2.84 -7.73 22.62
N ILE A 504 -4.05 -7.57 23.16
CA ILE A 504 -4.66 -8.52 24.10
C ILE A 504 -5.94 -9.04 23.46
N ASP A 505 -5.99 -10.34 23.16
CA ASP A 505 -7.17 -10.97 22.56
C ASP A 505 -8.31 -11.20 23.57
N ALA A 506 -9.48 -11.61 23.08
CA ALA A 506 -10.67 -11.79 23.91
C ALA A 506 -10.60 -12.95 24.94
N LEU A 507 -9.59 -13.81 24.87
CA LEU A 507 -9.28 -14.81 25.90
C LEU A 507 -8.22 -14.32 26.89
N GLY A 508 -7.69 -13.10 26.71
CA GLY A 508 -6.58 -12.56 27.48
C GLY A 508 -5.20 -13.03 26.98
N GLY A 509 -5.10 -13.55 25.75
CA GLY A 509 -3.82 -13.85 25.12
C GLY A 509 -3.07 -12.58 24.73
N GLU A 510 -1.87 -12.39 25.26
CA GLU A 510 -1.07 -11.17 25.04
C GLU A 510 -0.01 -11.38 23.95
N THR A 511 -0.03 -10.59 22.87
CA THR A 511 1.06 -10.51 21.90
C THR A 511 1.81 -9.19 22.09
N GLY A 512 3.11 -9.26 22.37
CA GLY A 512 3.96 -8.08 22.62
C GLY A 512 4.92 -7.77 21.46
N TYR A 513 5.26 -6.49 21.30
CA TYR A 513 6.17 -5.96 20.27
C TYR A 513 7.24 -5.06 20.91
N GLY A 514 8.51 -5.37 20.69
CA GLY A 514 9.65 -4.49 20.99
C GLY A 514 10.11 -3.72 19.77
N TYR A 515 10.70 -2.55 19.97
CA TYR A 515 11.14 -1.64 18.90
C TYR A 515 12.53 -1.06 19.17
N ASP A 516 13.32 -0.81 18.12
CA ASP A 516 14.53 0.01 18.20
C ASP A 516 14.23 1.51 18.04
N ALA A 517 15.27 2.34 18.18
CA ALA A 517 15.17 3.79 18.14
C ALA A 517 14.78 4.34 16.75
N ASN A 518 14.92 3.56 15.67
CA ASN A 518 14.44 3.92 14.33
C ASN A 518 13.01 3.38 14.07
N GLY A 519 12.43 2.59 14.98
CA GLY A 519 11.11 1.98 14.80
C GLY A 519 11.09 0.59 14.17
N ASN A 520 12.25 -0.06 14.01
CA ASN A 520 12.29 -1.46 13.59
C ASN A 520 11.80 -2.37 14.72
N ILE A 521 11.02 -3.40 14.41
CA ILE A 521 10.54 -4.37 15.41
C ILE A 521 11.72 -5.24 15.86
N THR A 522 12.21 -5.09 17.09
CA THR A 522 13.34 -5.88 17.62
C THR A 522 12.92 -7.28 18.04
N ASP A 523 11.68 -7.43 18.50
CA ASP A 523 11.14 -8.71 18.94
C ASP A 523 9.61 -8.74 18.90
N VAL A 524 9.08 -9.95 18.77
CA VAL A 524 7.65 -10.27 18.92
C VAL A 524 7.51 -11.44 19.87
N THR A 525 6.70 -11.30 20.91
CA THR A 525 6.43 -12.34 21.91
C THR A 525 5.00 -12.85 21.75
N ASP A 526 4.83 -14.17 21.57
CA ASP A 526 3.52 -14.81 21.39
C ASP A 526 2.72 -14.97 22.71
N PRO A 527 1.40 -15.23 22.65
CA PRO A 527 0.55 -15.44 23.83
C PRO A 527 0.90 -16.62 24.75
N ARG A 528 1.95 -17.41 24.43
CA ARG A 528 2.50 -18.47 25.27
C ARG A 528 3.86 -18.07 25.88
N GLY A 529 4.33 -16.85 25.64
CA GLY A 529 5.61 -16.31 26.11
C GLY A 529 6.82 -16.65 25.25
N ASN A 530 6.64 -17.03 23.98
CA ASN A 530 7.74 -17.37 23.07
C ASN A 530 8.14 -16.15 22.23
N THR A 531 9.36 -15.67 22.40
CA THR A 531 9.89 -14.50 21.70
C THR A 531 10.67 -14.88 20.44
N THR A 532 10.37 -14.21 19.33
CA THR A 532 11.21 -14.17 18.12
C THR A 532 11.89 -12.81 18.06
N TYR A 533 13.20 -12.79 17.85
CA TYR A 533 14.03 -11.59 17.78
C TYR A 533 14.44 -11.30 16.34
N TYR A 534 14.64 -10.03 16.01
CA TYR A 534 15.01 -9.56 14.68
C TYR A 534 16.25 -8.67 14.76
N THR A 535 17.15 -8.81 13.78
CA THR A 535 18.35 -7.99 13.63
C THR A 535 18.35 -7.28 12.30
N TYR A 536 18.85 -6.04 12.30
CA TYR A 536 18.86 -5.16 11.15
C TYR A 536 20.27 -4.67 10.86
N ASP A 537 20.55 -4.29 9.62
CA ASP A 537 21.72 -3.48 9.29
C ASP A 537 21.46 -2.00 9.57
N LYS A 538 22.38 -1.15 9.10
CA LYS A 538 22.32 0.29 9.30
C LYS A 538 21.28 0.99 8.43
N GLN A 539 20.95 0.41 7.27
CA GLN A 539 19.89 0.82 6.34
C GLN A 539 18.49 0.53 6.88
N ASN A 540 18.40 -0.26 7.96
CA ASN A 540 17.16 -0.84 8.48
C ASN A 540 16.64 -2.02 7.63
N ARG A 541 17.49 -2.65 6.82
CA ARG A 541 17.17 -3.93 6.15
C ARG A 541 17.30 -5.08 7.15
N LEU A 542 16.37 -6.04 7.11
CA LEU A 542 16.33 -7.20 8.03
C LEU A 542 17.46 -8.19 7.70
N THR A 543 18.49 -8.27 8.55
CA THR A 543 19.64 -9.18 8.37
C THR A 543 19.45 -10.54 9.02
N GLY A 544 18.52 -10.68 9.98
CA GLY A 544 18.24 -11.99 10.57
C GLY A 544 17.02 -12.03 11.48
N ALA A 545 16.48 -13.24 11.65
CA ALA A 545 15.35 -13.54 12.51
C ALA A 545 15.66 -14.78 13.37
N THR A 546 15.80 -14.60 14.68
CA THR A 546 16.12 -15.67 15.64
C THR A 546 14.85 -16.10 16.37
N ASN A 547 14.44 -17.33 16.16
CA ASN A 547 13.20 -17.87 16.71
C ASN A 547 13.32 -18.26 18.20
N ALA A 548 12.21 -18.65 18.82
CA ALA A 548 12.14 -19.00 20.24
C ALA A 548 12.87 -20.31 20.65
N LEU A 549 13.51 -21.02 19.71
CA LEU A 549 14.46 -22.10 19.96
C LEU A 549 15.92 -21.68 19.74
N PHE A 550 16.17 -20.37 19.56
CA PHE A 550 17.47 -19.76 19.24
C PHE A 550 18.06 -20.18 17.89
N GLN A 551 17.22 -20.58 16.94
CA GLN A 551 17.61 -20.87 15.56
C GLN A 551 17.42 -19.62 14.70
N THR A 552 18.39 -19.29 13.84
CA THR A 552 18.45 -17.99 13.16
C THR A 552 18.38 -18.15 11.64
N GLU A 553 17.36 -17.55 11.03
CA GLU A 553 17.38 -17.22 9.59
C GLU A 553 18.29 -15.99 9.40
N THR A 554 19.13 -15.98 8.35
CA THR A 554 19.99 -14.82 8.02
C THR A 554 19.84 -14.40 6.56
N ARG A 555 19.98 -13.10 6.31
CA ARG A 555 19.81 -12.45 5.01
C ARG A 555 21.00 -11.56 4.69
N ALA A 556 21.43 -11.56 3.44
CA ALA A 556 22.45 -10.67 2.91
C ALA A 556 21.95 -9.95 1.66
N TYR A 557 22.36 -8.69 1.52
CA TYR A 557 21.94 -7.79 0.46
C TYR A 557 23.15 -7.30 -0.35
N ASP A 558 22.95 -6.92 -1.60
CA ASP A 558 23.93 -6.13 -2.36
C ASP A 558 23.89 -4.65 -1.97
N GLU A 559 24.77 -3.86 -2.58
CA GLU A 559 24.94 -2.44 -2.29
C GLU A 559 23.73 -1.56 -2.68
N ASN A 560 22.81 -2.02 -3.54
CA ASN A 560 21.53 -1.35 -3.82
C ASN A 560 20.38 -1.88 -2.93
N GLY A 561 20.58 -2.99 -2.19
CA GLY A 561 19.56 -3.59 -1.33
C GLY A 561 18.82 -4.79 -1.91
N ASN A 562 19.26 -5.36 -3.04
CA ASN A 562 18.70 -6.61 -3.56
C ASN A 562 19.13 -7.79 -2.67
N LEU A 563 18.23 -8.74 -2.37
CA LEU A 563 18.51 -9.88 -1.51
C LEU A 563 19.39 -10.91 -2.23
N ILE A 564 20.71 -10.87 -2.06
CA ILE A 564 21.64 -11.80 -2.71
C ILE A 564 21.74 -13.17 -2.03
N SER A 565 21.38 -13.28 -0.75
CA SER A 565 21.36 -14.58 -0.05
C SER A 565 20.35 -14.65 1.10
N LEU A 566 19.73 -15.81 1.22
CA LEU A 566 18.84 -16.20 2.31
C LEU A 566 19.31 -17.56 2.85
N THR A 567 19.65 -17.64 4.13
CA THR A 567 19.94 -18.91 4.81
C THR A 567 18.86 -19.17 5.84
N ASP A 568 18.17 -20.32 5.74
CA ASP A 568 17.11 -20.68 6.66
C ASP A 568 17.63 -21.09 8.05
N THR A 569 16.71 -21.38 8.98
CA THR A 569 17.04 -21.81 10.35
C THR A 569 17.79 -23.14 10.44
N ALA A 570 17.98 -23.87 9.34
CA ALA A 570 18.73 -25.13 9.27
C ALA A 570 20.11 -24.99 8.60
N GLY A 571 20.48 -23.78 8.16
CA GLY A 571 21.71 -23.55 7.41
C GLY A 571 21.58 -23.82 5.90
N ASN A 572 20.36 -24.01 5.37
CA ASN A 572 20.12 -24.15 3.94
C ASN A 572 20.19 -22.78 3.26
N THR A 573 21.25 -22.51 2.52
CA THR A 573 21.46 -21.23 1.82
C THR A 573 20.91 -21.25 0.39
N ALA A 574 19.98 -20.35 0.08
CA ALA A 574 19.65 -19.91 -1.26
C ALA A 574 20.46 -18.66 -1.63
N SER A 575 20.71 -18.46 -2.93
CA SER A 575 21.41 -17.28 -3.45
C SER A 575 20.80 -16.77 -4.75
N TYR A 576 20.82 -15.45 -4.92
CA TYR A 576 20.13 -14.74 -6.00
C TYR A 576 21.13 -13.88 -6.79
N VAL A 577 20.88 -13.73 -8.09
CA VAL A 577 21.71 -12.95 -9.02
C VAL A 577 20.83 -12.00 -9.81
N TYR A 578 21.23 -10.74 -9.86
CA TYR A 578 20.50 -9.65 -10.50
C TYR A 578 21.31 -9.06 -11.66
N ASP A 579 20.62 -8.47 -12.64
CA ASP A 579 21.27 -7.76 -13.74
C ASP A 579 21.46 -6.26 -13.46
N GLY A 580 21.89 -5.52 -14.51
CA GLY A 580 22.12 -4.08 -14.46
C GLY A 580 20.90 -3.30 -13.95
N ALA A 581 19.70 -3.70 -14.35
CA ALA A 581 18.43 -3.05 -14.02
C ALA A 581 17.76 -3.63 -12.76
N GLY A 582 18.46 -4.47 -11.99
CA GLY A 582 17.91 -5.08 -10.77
C GLY A 582 16.94 -6.23 -11.02
N GLN A 583 16.85 -6.75 -12.26
CA GLN A 583 15.96 -7.87 -12.58
C GLN A 583 16.64 -9.19 -12.15
N LEU A 584 15.89 -10.08 -11.48
CA LEU A 584 16.41 -11.37 -11.01
C LEU A 584 16.73 -12.28 -12.20
N THR A 585 18.01 -12.46 -12.54
CA THR A 585 18.45 -13.32 -13.66
C THR A 585 18.82 -14.74 -13.24
N GLY A 586 18.98 -15.01 -11.93
CA GLY A 586 19.17 -16.37 -11.44
C GLY A 586 18.86 -16.58 -9.97
N GLU A 587 18.33 -17.76 -9.64
CA GLU A 587 18.15 -18.27 -8.28
C GLU A 587 18.89 -19.61 -8.18
N THR A 588 19.61 -19.85 -7.09
CA THR A 588 20.14 -21.18 -6.73
C THR A 588 19.57 -21.60 -5.39
N LEU A 589 18.82 -22.70 -5.40
CA LEU A 589 18.23 -23.30 -4.21
C LEU A 589 19.27 -24.08 -3.39
N PRO A 590 19.01 -24.37 -2.09
CA PRO A 590 20.03 -24.98 -1.21
C PRO A 590 20.48 -26.41 -1.57
N ASP A 591 19.73 -27.12 -2.41
CA ASP A 591 20.12 -28.42 -2.97
C ASP A 591 21.04 -28.29 -4.21
N GLY A 592 21.39 -27.06 -4.59
CA GLY A 592 22.17 -26.73 -5.78
C GLY A 592 21.33 -26.61 -7.07
N ALA A 593 19.99 -26.67 -6.97
CA ALA A 593 19.11 -26.51 -8.11
C ALA A 593 19.09 -25.03 -8.57
N ALA A 594 19.70 -24.75 -9.73
CA ALA A 594 19.82 -23.41 -10.29
C ALA A 594 18.80 -23.13 -11.40
N TYR A 595 18.06 -22.02 -11.25
CA TYR A 595 17.20 -21.43 -12.28
C TYR A 595 17.90 -20.24 -12.93
N GLN A 596 17.58 -19.97 -14.19
CA GLN A 596 18.02 -18.78 -14.93
C GLN A 596 16.81 -18.12 -15.61
N TYR A 597 16.80 -16.80 -15.68
CA TYR A 597 15.71 -16.00 -16.24
C TYR A 597 16.26 -15.01 -17.27
N GLU A 598 15.52 -14.83 -18.36
CA GLU A 598 15.80 -13.86 -19.43
C GLU A 598 14.62 -12.90 -19.55
N TYR A 599 14.90 -11.65 -19.93
CA TYR A 599 13.92 -10.56 -20.03
C TYR A 599 13.94 -9.92 -21.43
N ASP A 600 12.91 -9.16 -21.78
CA ASP A 600 12.91 -8.24 -22.94
C ASP A 600 13.19 -6.79 -22.51
N ASP A 601 13.04 -5.86 -23.46
CA ASP A 601 13.42 -4.48 -23.24
C ASP A 601 12.37 -3.68 -22.44
N ALA A 602 11.15 -4.21 -22.28
CA ALA A 602 10.14 -3.70 -21.34
C ALA A 602 10.19 -4.38 -19.95
N GLY A 603 11.05 -5.40 -19.77
CA GLY A 603 11.18 -6.14 -18.51
C GLY A 603 10.22 -7.33 -18.36
N ASN A 604 9.56 -7.76 -19.44
CA ASN A 604 8.81 -9.02 -19.42
C ASN A 604 9.78 -10.19 -19.43
N ARG A 605 9.54 -11.22 -18.61
CA ARG A 605 10.40 -12.41 -18.58
C ARG A 605 10.20 -13.29 -19.82
N THR A 606 11.09 -13.18 -20.80
CA THR A 606 11.10 -13.92 -22.08
C THR A 606 11.53 -15.37 -21.97
N ALA A 607 12.29 -15.76 -20.93
CA ALA A 607 12.58 -17.18 -20.70
C ALA A 607 12.75 -17.57 -19.23
N THR A 608 12.60 -18.85 -18.96
CA THR A 608 13.04 -19.50 -17.74
C THR A 608 13.73 -20.81 -18.09
N THR A 609 14.97 -21.00 -17.65
CA THR A 609 15.68 -22.28 -17.73
C THR A 609 15.70 -22.94 -16.36
N ASP A 610 15.27 -24.19 -16.28
CA ASP A 610 15.22 -24.97 -15.05
C ASP A 610 16.55 -25.69 -14.73
N PRO A 611 16.71 -26.24 -13.51
CA PRO A 611 17.90 -26.98 -13.08
C PRO A 611 18.26 -28.23 -13.91
N THR A 612 17.36 -28.69 -14.77
CA THR A 612 17.58 -29.82 -15.69
C THR A 612 18.03 -29.37 -17.08
N GLY A 613 18.06 -28.05 -17.33
CA GLY A 613 18.33 -27.44 -18.62
C GLY A 613 17.10 -27.33 -19.53
N VAL A 614 15.89 -27.53 -19.00
CA VAL A 614 14.64 -27.29 -19.74
C VAL A 614 14.38 -25.79 -19.75
N ARG A 615 14.55 -25.18 -20.93
CA ARG A 615 14.17 -23.78 -21.19
C ARG A 615 12.72 -23.70 -21.66
N ILE A 616 11.97 -22.79 -21.06
CA ILE A 616 10.62 -22.40 -21.47
C ILE A 616 10.71 -20.95 -21.94
N GLU A 617 10.39 -20.70 -23.20
CA GLU A 617 10.29 -19.35 -23.77
C GLU A 617 8.89 -18.79 -23.52
N GLN A 618 8.79 -17.47 -23.41
CA GLN A 618 7.58 -16.69 -23.22
C GLN A 618 7.54 -15.58 -24.28
N THR A 619 6.38 -15.32 -24.88
CA THR A 619 6.21 -14.21 -25.84
C THR A 619 4.99 -13.37 -25.49
N TYR A 620 5.11 -12.07 -25.66
CA TYR A 620 4.14 -11.07 -25.25
C TYR A 620 3.56 -10.32 -26.46
N ASP A 621 2.42 -9.64 -26.29
CA ASP A 621 1.90 -8.65 -27.24
C ASP A 621 2.31 -7.21 -26.85
N ALA A 622 1.84 -6.22 -27.62
CA ALA A 622 2.22 -4.83 -27.45
C ALA A 622 1.69 -4.19 -26.15
N ALA A 623 0.65 -4.77 -25.52
CA ALA A 623 0.21 -4.37 -24.19
C ALA A 623 0.86 -5.22 -23.09
N ASN A 624 2.03 -5.80 -23.40
CA ASN A 624 2.83 -6.65 -22.51
C ASN A 624 2.04 -7.84 -21.92
N GLN A 625 0.99 -8.31 -22.62
CA GLN A 625 0.21 -9.48 -22.20
C GLN A 625 0.81 -10.78 -22.75
N LEU A 626 0.87 -11.84 -21.94
CA LEU A 626 1.51 -13.11 -22.32
C LEU A 626 0.67 -13.87 -23.37
N VAL A 627 1.09 -13.89 -24.64
CA VAL A 627 0.37 -14.59 -25.73
C VAL A 627 0.84 -16.02 -25.99
N ALA A 628 2.04 -16.42 -25.58
CA ALA A 628 2.45 -17.82 -25.67
C ALA A 628 3.54 -18.25 -24.67
N ARG A 629 3.62 -19.57 -24.45
CA ARG A 629 4.78 -20.26 -23.86
C ARG A 629 5.25 -21.39 -24.77
N ILE A 630 6.55 -21.56 -24.94
CA ILE A 630 7.14 -22.62 -25.77
C ILE A 630 8.05 -23.47 -24.89
N HIS A 631 7.71 -24.74 -24.72
CA HIS A 631 8.47 -25.69 -23.91
C HIS A 631 9.63 -26.29 -24.72
N ALA A 632 10.70 -26.74 -24.05
CA ALA A 632 11.89 -27.33 -24.71
C ALA A 632 11.62 -28.56 -25.60
N ASN A 633 10.44 -29.20 -25.50
CA ASN A 633 10.00 -30.26 -26.40
C ASN A 633 9.25 -29.74 -27.65
N SER A 634 9.23 -28.42 -27.89
CA SER A 634 8.41 -27.72 -28.89
C SER A 634 6.89 -27.84 -28.71
N GLY A 635 6.41 -28.29 -27.54
CA GLY A 635 5.01 -28.11 -27.15
C GLY A 635 4.74 -26.63 -26.86
N ARG A 636 3.60 -26.11 -27.34
CA ARG A 636 3.27 -24.69 -27.29
C ARG A 636 1.96 -24.46 -26.55
N GLU A 637 1.97 -23.53 -25.61
CA GLU A 637 0.74 -22.95 -25.06
C GLU A 637 0.51 -21.58 -25.71
N THR A 638 -0.74 -21.28 -26.06
CA THR A 638 -1.11 -19.97 -26.62
C THR A 638 -2.33 -19.42 -25.92
N TYR A 639 -2.40 -18.10 -25.83
CA TYR A 639 -3.46 -17.38 -25.14
C TYR A 639 -3.90 -16.19 -26.02
N SER A 640 -5.15 -15.78 -25.89
CA SER A 640 -5.66 -14.56 -26.54
C SER A 640 -6.61 -13.80 -25.63
N TYR A 641 -6.67 -12.49 -25.81
CA TYR A 641 -7.35 -11.55 -24.93
C TYR A 641 -8.48 -10.79 -25.65
N ASP A 642 -9.43 -10.23 -24.91
CA ASP A 642 -10.39 -9.25 -25.41
C ASP A 642 -9.90 -7.80 -25.24
N LEU A 643 -10.78 -6.84 -25.50
CA LEU A 643 -10.50 -5.40 -25.40
C LEU A 643 -10.33 -4.91 -23.95
N LEU A 644 -10.77 -5.69 -22.96
CA LEU A 644 -10.58 -5.41 -21.53
C LEU A 644 -9.37 -6.18 -20.97
N GLY A 645 -8.63 -6.92 -21.81
CA GLY A 645 -7.52 -7.76 -21.38
C GLY A 645 -7.93 -9.08 -20.72
N ASN A 646 -9.20 -9.48 -20.77
CA ASN A 646 -9.65 -10.79 -20.26
C ASN A 646 -9.19 -11.90 -21.21
N ARG A 647 -8.69 -13.02 -20.67
CA ARG A 647 -8.24 -14.15 -21.50
C ARG A 647 -9.42 -14.95 -22.05
N ILE A 648 -9.80 -14.67 -23.30
CA ILE A 648 -10.90 -15.34 -24.02
C ILE A 648 -10.53 -16.70 -24.60
N SER A 649 -9.25 -17.04 -24.79
CA SER A 649 -8.85 -18.39 -25.19
C SER A 649 -7.52 -18.82 -24.58
N GLY A 650 -7.37 -20.12 -24.39
CA GLY A 650 -6.14 -20.79 -23.97
C GLY A 650 -6.05 -22.19 -24.58
N SER A 651 -5.00 -22.45 -25.37
CA SER A 651 -4.75 -23.74 -26.00
C SER A 651 -3.37 -24.29 -25.67
N ARG A 652 -3.21 -25.61 -25.80
CA ARG A 652 -1.94 -26.32 -25.65
C ARG A 652 -1.77 -27.37 -26.74
N GLU A 653 -0.75 -27.19 -27.54
CA GLU A 653 -0.30 -28.10 -28.59
C GLU A 653 0.95 -28.86 -28.14
N ASP A 654 1.14 -30.06 -28.67
CA ASP A 654 2.38 -30.82 -28.51
C ASP A 654 3.39 -30.55 -29.63
N SER A 655 4.51 -31.29 -29.61
CA SER A 655 5.62 -31.17 -30.55
C SER A 655 5.28 -31.49 -32.02
N ILE A 656 4.07 -31.96 -32.33
CA ILE A 656 3.60 -32.21 -33.69
C ILE A 656 2.40 -31.33 -34.08
N GLY A 657 2.06 -30.33 -33.26
CA GLY A 657 0.91 -29.44 -33.49
C GLY A 657 -0.43 -30.11 -33.21
N GLN A 658 -0.47 -31.21 -32.45
CA GLN A 658 -1.74 -31.76 -32.00
C GLN A 658 -2.21 -31.00 -30.76
N VAL A 659 -3.39 -30.38 -30.85
CA VAL A 659 -4.09 -29.76 -29.72
C VAL A 659 -4.39 -30.84 -28.67
N GLN A 660 -3.74 -30.73 -27.51
CA GLN A 660 -3.92 -31.57 -26.33
C GLN A 660 -4.97 -30.97 -25.38
N TYR A 661 -5.11 -29.64 -25.38
CA TYR A 661 -6.11 -28.90 -24.60
C TYR A 661 -6.53 -27.64 -25.35
N SER A 662 -7.80 -27.27 -25.25
CA SER A 662 -8.31 -25.95 -25.62
C SER A 662 -9.40 -25.54 -24.64
N GLN A 663 -9.51 -24.23 -24.41
CA GLN A 663 -10.55 -23.61 -23.61
C GLN A 663 -10.83 -22.23 -24.17
N ASP A 664 -12.09 -21.97 -24.50
CA ASP A 664 -12.58 -20.63 -24.82
C ASP A 664 -13.45 -20.12 -23.67
N ILE A 665 -13.43 -18.82 -23.39
CA ILE A 665 -14.15 -18.17 -22.30
C ILE A 665 -14.85 -16.92 -22.83
N ALA A 666 -16.15 -16.80 -22.56
CA ALA A 666 -16.91 -15.57 -22.78
C ALA A 666 -17.19 -14.88 -21.45
N TYR A 667 -17.14 -13.55 -21.47
CA TYR A 667 -17.32 -12.67 -20.32
C TYR A 667 -18.57 -11.79 -20.51
N ASP A 668 -19.10 -11.23 -19.41
CA ASP A 668 -20.06 -10.13 -19.46
C ASP A 668 -19.39 -8.76 -19.38
N ALA A 669 -20.19 -7.69 -19.39
CA ALA A 669 -19.75 -6.30 -19.33
C ALA A 669 -19.08 -5.88 -18.00
N LEU A 670 -18.94 -6.80 -17.03
CA LEU A 670 -18.18 -6.61 -15.79
C LEU A 670 -16.99 -7.58 -15.70
N SER A 671 -16.50 -8.08 -16.84
CA SER A 671 -15.40 -9.05 -16.92
C SER A 671 -15.64 -10.34 -16.13
N ARG A 672 -16.90 -10.73 -15.89
CA ARG A 672 -17.24 -11.99 -15.20
C ARG A 672 -17.41 -13.12 -16.22
N PRO A 673 -16.74 -14.28 -16.06
CA PRO A 673 -16.91 -15.41 -16.99
C PRO A 673 -18.36 -15.92 -16.99
N ILE A 674 -19.08 -15.82 -18.10
CA ILE A 674 -20.45 -16.31 -18.27
C ILE A 674 -20.53 -17.65 -18.99
N GLN A 675 -19.51 -18.00 -19.79
CA GLN A 675 -19.45 -19.30 -20.46
C GLN A 675 -18.00 -19.77 -20.59
N ILE A 676 -17.77 -21.06 -20.34
CA ILE A 676 -16.49 -21.74 -20.54
C ILE A 676 -16.72 -22.92 -21.48
N VAL A 677 -16.08 -22.92 -22.65
CA VAL A 677 -16.12 -24.03 -23.61
C VAL A 677 -14.81 -24.78 -23.56
N ALA A 678 -14.81 -25.93 -22.90
CA ALA A 678 -13.64 -26.81 -22.84
C ALA A 678 -13.50 -27.67 -24.11
N GLY A 679 -12.31 -28.24 -24.31
CA GLY A 679 -11.97 -29.12 -25.42
C GLY A 679 -13.03 -30.19 -25.71
N MET A 680 -13.21 -30.50 -27.01
CA MET A 680 -14.35 -31.24 -27.57
C MET A 680 -15.71 -30.50 -27.55
N GLY A 681 -15.74 -29.21 -27.19
CA GLY A 681 -16.95 -28.38 -27.22
C GLY A 681 -17.85 -28.58 -25.99
N GLN A 682 -17.25 -28.81 -24.81
CA GLN A 682 -17.96 -29.00 -23.56
C GLN A 682 -18.24 -27.65 -22.89
N THR A 683 -19.43 -27.10 -23.14
CA THR A 683 -19.89 -25.83 -22.56
C THR A 683 -20.29 -25.96 -21.09
N THR A 684 -19.80 -25.05 -20.25
CA THR A 684 -20.31 -24.77 -18.90
C THR A 684 -20.77 -23.33 -18.86
N ASP A 685 -22.04 -23.10 -18.52
CA ASP A 685 -22.62 -21.75 -18.40
C ASP A 685 -22.66 -21.31 -16.94
N LEU A 686 -22.41 -20.02 -16.70
CA LEU A 686 -22.31 -19.39 -15.39
C LEU A 686 -23.24 -18.16 -15.36
N ALA A 687 -23.98 -18.00 -14.26
CA ALA A 687 -24.83 -16.83 -14.06
C ALA A 687 -24.62 -16.24 -12.66
N TYR A 688 -24.75 -14.92 -12.56
CA TYR A 688 -24.50 -14.13 -11.36
C TYR A 688 -25.77 -13.38 -10.91
N ASP A 689 -25.77 -12.82 -9.71
CA ASP A 689 -26.70 -11.75 -9.32
C ASP A 689 -26.09 -10.35 -9.59
N THR A 690 -26.84 -9.32 -9.21
CA THR A 690 -26.49 -7.91 -9.45
C THR A 690 -25.21 -7.48 -8.74
N VAL A 691 -24.80 -8.13 -7.64
CA VAL A 691 -23.52 -7.84 -6.94
C VAL A 691 -22.41 -8.84 -7.27
N GLY A 692 -22.62 -9.73 -8.23
CA GLY A 692 -21.58 -10.67 -8.70
C GLY A 692 -21.50 -12.00 -7.96
N ASN A 693 -22.47 -12.35 -7.11
CA ASN A 693 -22.51 -13.69 -6.52
C ASN A 693 -22.89 -14.71 -7.60
N LEU A 694 -22.13 -15.80 -7.74
CA LEU A 694 -22.43 -16.87 -8.71
C LEU A 694 -23.71 -17.62 -8.30
N THR A 695 -24.83 -17.36 -8.98
CA THR A 695 -26.16 -17.91 -8.67
C THR A 695 -26.39 -19.29 -9.30
N THR A 696 -25.89 -19.55 -10.51
CA THR A 696 -26.00 -20.87 -11.14
C THR A 696 -24.76 -21.30 -11.91
N ILE A 697 -24.52 -22.62 -11.92
CA ILE A 697 -23.59 -23.31 -12.80
C ILE A 697 -24.38 -24.35 -13.58
N THR A 698 -24.37 -24.28 -14.91
CA THR A 698 -24.94 -25.32 -15.80
C THR A 698 -23.80 -26.09 -16.44
N ASP A 699 -23.74 -27.40 -16.22
CA ASP A 699 -22.64 -28.24 -16.72
C ASP A 699 -22.86 -28.72 -18.18
N PRO A 700 -21.85 -29.36 -18.82
CA PRO A 700 -21.95 -29.86 -20.20
C PRO A 700 -22.99 -30.97 -20.45
N LEU A 701 -23.72 -31.40 -19.42
CA LEU A 701 -24.86 -32.32 -19.52
C LEU A 701 -26.21 -31.60 -19.29
N GLY A 702 -26.21 -30.27 -19.20
CA GLY A 702 -27.39 -29.45 -18.90
C GLY A 702 -27.84 -29.53 -17.44
N ARG A 703 -26.98 -29.98 -16.52
CA ARG A 703 -27.32 -30.11 -15.10
C ARG A 703 -27.00 -28.81 -14.37
N VAL A 704 -28.02 -28.25 -13.72
CA VAL A 704 -27.91 -26.97 -13.00
C VAL A 704 -27.59 -27.22 -11.54
N THR A 705 -26.56 -26.53 -11.01
CA THR A 705 -26.34 -26.33 -9.57
C THR A 705 -26.62 -24.87 -9.26
N ALA A 706 -27.48 -24.59 -8.29
CA ALA A 706 -27.92 -23.24 -7.94
C ALA A 706 -27.52 -22.85 -6.50
N ARG A 707 -27.33 -21.55 -6.25
CA ARG A 707 -26.96 -20.99 -4.95
C ARG A 707 -27.87 -19.82 -4.59
N THR A 708 -28.17 -19.65 -3.30
CA THR A 708 -28.79 -18.43 -2.76
C THR A 708 -27.88 -17.81 -1.72
N TYR A 709 -28.01 -16.49 -1.54
CA TYR A 709 -27.12 -15.70 -0.71
C TYR A 709 -27.90 -14.87 0.30
N ASP A 710 -27.40 -14.75 1.53
CA ASP A 710 -27.96 -13.86 2.55
C ASP A 710 -27.63 -12.38 2.28
N ALA A 711 -28.00 -11.47 3.19
CA ALA A 711 -27.76 -10.04 3.04
C ALA A 711 -26.28 -9.62 3.20
N GLN A 712 -25.39 -10.52 3.62
CA GLN A 712 -23.93 -10.33 3.64
C GLN A 712 -23.24 -11.03 2.46
N ASN A 713 -24.00 -11.45 1.44
CA ASN A 713 -23.47 -12.15 0.27
C ASN A 713 -22.78 -13.50 0.62
N ARG A 714 -23.17 -14.13 1.74
CA ARG A 714 -22.73 -15.49 2.14
C ARG A 714 -23.73 -16.52 1.63
N ILE A 715 -23.27 -17.72 1.25
CA ILE A 715 -24.15 -18.78 0.68
C ILE A 715 -25.10 -19.28 1.77
N SER A 716 -26.40 -19.00 1.64
CA SER A 716 -27.45 -19.49 2.56
C SER A 716 -28.03 -20.84 2.12
N GLN A 717 -28.00 -21.14 0.81
CA GLN A 717 -28.45 -22.43 0.27
C GLN A 717 -27.62 -22.83 -0.97
N LEU A 718 -27.37 -24.13 -1.10
CA LEU A 718 -26.89 -24.78 -2.31
C LEU A 718 -27.95 -25.81 -2.75
N THR A 719 -28.32 -25.80 -4.03
CA THR A 719 -29.22 -26.80 -4.63
C THR A 719 -28.45 -27.54 -5.72
N ASP A 720 -28.27 -28.84 -5.56
CA ASP A 720 -27.49 -29.66 -6.49
C ASP A 720 -28.28 -30.08 -7.75
N ALA A 721 -27.56 -30.70 -8.69
CA ALA A 721 -28.08 -31.24 -9.95
C ALA A 721 -29.20 -32.30 -9.83
N ALA A 722 -29.41 -32.88 -8.64
CA ALA A 722 -30.50 -33.80 -8.33
C ALA A 722 -31.67 -33.12 -7.59
N ASN A 723 -31.59 -31.80 -7.36
CA ASN A 723 -32.45 -31.01 -6.46
C ASN A 723 -32.26 -31.34 -4.97
N GLY A 724 -31.12 -31.90 -4.59
CA GLY A 724 -30.69 -31.99 -3.20
C GLY A 724 -30.38 -30.61 -2.65
N ILE A 725 -31.02 -30.23 -1.55
CA ILE A 725 -30.85 -28.92 -0.92
C ILE A 725 -29.91 -29.04 0.29
N VAL A 726 -28.87 -28.22 0.32
CA VAL A 726 -28.03 -27.96 1.50
C VAL A 726 -28.32 -26.54 1.99
N GLN A 727 -28.59 -26.36 3.28
CA GLN A 727 -28.78 -25.05 3.91
C GLN A 727 -27.63 -24.75 4.88
N TYR A 728 -27.27 -23.47 4.99
CA TYR A 728 -26.14 -23.00 5.80
C TYR A 728 -26.61 -21.89 6.75
N GLY A 729 -26.28 -22.03 8.04
CA GLY A 729 -26.49 -21.01 9.08
C GLY A 729 -25.18 -20.38 9.53
N TYR A 730 -25.23 -19.14 10.01
CA TYR A 730 -24.06 -18.37 10.44
C TYR A 730 -24.33 -17.59 11.73
N ASP A 731 -23.27 -17.34 12.52
CA ASP A 731 -23.30 -16.40 13.65
C ASP A 731 -23.09 -14.94 13.21
N SER A 732 -23.16 -14.03 14.18
CA SER A 732 -23.02 -12.59 13.99
C SER A 732 -21.60 -12.12 13.61
N SER A 733 -20.57 -12.97 13.78
CA SER A 733 -19.20 -12.70 13.31
C SER A 733 -18.87 -13.46 12.01
N GLY A 734 -19.83 -14.18 11.44
CA GLY A 734 -19.71 -14.88 10.15
C GLY A 734 -19.16 -16.30 10.22
N ASN A 735 -19.07 -16.90 11.41
CA ASN A 735 -18.72 -18.32 11.54
C ASN A 735 -19.92 -19.19 11.14
N LEU A 736 -19.68 -20.31 10.46
CA LEU A 736 -20.70 -21.23 9.96
C LEU A 736 -21.27 -22.08 11.12
N THR A 737 -22.44 -21.75 11.66
CA THR A 737 -23.03 -22.44 12.83
C THR A 737 -23.66 -23.78 12.52
N ASP A 738 -24.16 -23.97 11.30
CA ASP A 738 -24.87 -25.19 10.93
C ASP A 738 -24.89 -25.44 9.42
N VAL A 739 -24.94 -26.72 9.06
CA VAL A 739 -25.13 -27.22 7.70
C VAL A 739 -26.20 -28.30 7.73
N THR A 740 -27.35 -28.05 7.12
CA THR A 740 -28.43 -29.04 6.96
C THR A 740 -28.37 -29.67 5.58
N ASP A 741 -28.26 -30.99 5.52
CA ASP A 741 -28.07 -31.74 4.28
C ASP A 741 -29.40 -32.12 3.57
N PRO A 742 -29.35 -32.72 2.35
CA PRO A 742 -30.57 -33.10 1.61
C PRO A 742 -31.41 -34.22 2.25
N ARG A 743 -30.93 -34.87 3.33
CA ARG A 743 -31.71 -35.81 4.15
C ARG A 743 -32.49 -35.09 5.26
N GLY A 744 -32.26 -33.79 5.46
CA GLY A 744 -32.75 -33.02 6.60
C GLY A 744 -31.94 -33.24 7.87
N LEU A 745 -30.68 -33.66 7.75
CA LEU A 745 -29.78 -33.88 8.88
C LEU A 745 -28.83 -32.69 9.05
N THR A 746 -28.98 -31.99 10.18
CA THR A 746 -28.19 -30.79 10.52
C THR A 746 -26.93 -31.17 11.28
N THR A 747 -25.76 -30.83 10.73
CA THR A 747 -24.50 -30.78 11.47
C THR A 747 -24.35 -29.37 12.06
N GLN A 748 -24.08 -29.26 13.35
CA GLN A 748 -23.88 -27.99 14.08
C GLN A 748 -22.40 -27.79 14.43
N TYR A 749 -21.98 -26.53 14.54
CA TYR A 749 -20.61 -26.10 14.79
C TYR A 749 -20.63 -25.05 15.90
N GLY A 750 -19.72 -25.16 16.86
CA GLY A 750 -19.49 -24.15 17.89
C GLY A 750 -18.08 -23.55 17.78
N TYR A 751 -17.93 -22.35 18.33
CA TYR A 751 -16.74 -21.51 18.20
C TYR A 751 -16.44 -20.82 19.52
N ASP A 752 -15.16 -20.77 19.86
CA ASP A 752 -14.68 -20.00 21.01
C ASP A 752 -14.67 -18.48 20.73
N GLU A 753 -14.29 -17.72 21.74
CA GLU A 753 -14.24 -16.26 21.75
C GLU A 753 -13.38 -15.70 20.60
N LEU A 754 -12.36 -16.45 20.12
CA LEU A 754 -11.50 -16.07 19.00
C LEU A 754 -11.96 -16.60 17.64
N GLY A 755 -13.15 -17.23 17.56
CA GLY A 755 -13.69 -17.80 16.32
C GLY A 755 -13.02 -19.11 15.90
N ARG A 756 -12.36 -19.82 16.83
CA ARG A 756 -11.76 -21.14 16.58
C ARG A 756 -12.79 -22.21 16.91
N GLN A 757 -12.92 -23.23 16.06
CA GLN A 757 -14.02 -24.18 16.15
C GLN A 757 -13.86 -25.14 17.36
N ASP A 758 -14.57 -24.86 18.45
CA ASP A 758 -14.50 -25.61 19.71
C ASP A 758 -15.34 -26.89 19.69
N SER A 759 -16.30 -27.01 18.76
CA SER A 759 -17.24 -28.13 18.74
C SER A 759 -17.88 -28.40 17.37
N LEU A 760 -18.35 -29.63 17.19
CA LEU A 760 -19.01 -30.15 16.00
C LEU A 760 -19.99 -31.24 16.40
N ASP A 761 -21.30 -31.05 16.30
CA ASP A 761 -22.28 -32.13 16.42
C ASP A 761 -22.75 -32.57 15.04
N SER A 762 -22.49 -33.81 14.64
CA SER A 762 -22.85 -34.33 13.33
C SER A 762 -23.74 -35.57 13.45
N PRO A 763 -24.91 -35.64 12.77
CA PRO A 763 -25.80 -36.79 12.86
C PRO A 763 -25.19 -38.14 12.42
N ASP A 764 -24.14 -38.13 11.57
CA ASP A 764 -23.44 -39.34 11.13
C ASP A 764 -22.23 -39.73 12.01
N THR A 765 -21.64 -38.81 12.78
CA THR A 765 -20.41 -39.06 13.59
C THR A 765 -20.49 -38.69 15.07
N GLY A 766 -21.53 -37.98 15.51
CA GLY A 766 -21.79 -37.46 16.85
C GLY A 766 -20.96 -36.22 17.23
N ILE A 767 -21.16 -35.75 18.47
CA ILE A 767 -20.45 -34.59 19.03
C ILE A 767 -18.95 -34.84 19.10
N THR A 768 -18.13 -33.98 18.49
CA THR A 768 -16.69 -33.86 18.77
C THR A 768 -16.37 -32.48 19.31
N GLY A 769 -15.46 -32.39 20.27
CA GLY A 769 -15.00 -31.14 20.88
C GLY A 769 -13.50 -30.91 20.66
N SER A 770 -13.08 -29.66 20.66
CA SER A 770 -11.72 -29.17 20.44
C SER A 770 -11.35 -28.20 21.56
N GLN A 771 -10.08 -28.14 21.94
CA GLN A 771 -9.55 -27.10 22.83
C GLN A 771 -8.22 -26.60 22.30
N TYR A 772 -7.95 -25.30 22.48
CA TYR A 772 -6.78 -24.62 21.93
C TYR A 772 -5.94 -23.96 23.05
N ASP A 773 -4.65 -23.73 22.79
CA ASP A 773 -3.82 -22.85 23.62
C ASP A 773 -3.98 -21.37 23.21
N ALA A 774 -3.29 -20.48 23.94
CA ALA A 774 -3.33 -19.04 23.70
C ALA A 774 -2.77 -18.62 22.32
N ALA A 775 -1.91 -19.43 21.67
CA ALA A 775 -1.41 -19.17 20.32
C ALA A 775 -2.25 -19.86 19.22
N GLY A 776 -3.37 -20.51 19.57
CA GLY A 776 -4.26 -21.17 18.62
C GLY A 776 -3.88 -22.59 18.23
N ASN A 777 -2.92 -23.22 18.90
CA ASN A 777 -2.60 -24.63 18.65
C ASN A 777 -3.67 -25.55 19.27
N LEU A 778 -4.12 -26.59 18.55
CA LEU A 778 -5.15 -27.53 19.01
C LEU A 778 -4.60 -28.48 20.09
N VAL A 779 -4.79 -28.17 21.36
CA VAL A 779 -4.28 -28.94 22.52
C VAL A 779 -5.07 -30.23 22.78
N THR A 780 -6.40 -30.24 22.59
CA THR A 780 -7.20 -31.46 22.74
C THR A 780 -8.25 -31.60 21.63
N ARG A 781 -8.58 -32.84 21.30
CA ARG A 781 -9.76 -33.18 20.51
C ARG A 781 -10.45 -34.42 21.06
N THR A 782 -11.70 -34.30 21.45
CA THR A 782 -12.53 -35.40 21.99
C THR A 782 -13.55 -35.85 20.95
N ASP A 783 -13.66 -37.16 20.73
CA ASP A 783 -14.67 -37.73 19.83
C ASP A 783 -16.01 -38.03 20.52
N SER A 784 -17.00 -38.44 19.73
CA SER A 784 -18.37 -38.75 20.18
C SER A 784 -18.52 -39.96 21.08
N ARG A 785 -17.43 -40.70 21.31
CA ARG A 785 -17.34 -41.81 22.27
C ARG A 785 -16.70 -41.36 23.59
N GLY A 786 -16.33 -40.08 23.71
CA GLY A 786 -15.58 -39.53 24.83
C GLY A 786 -14.08 -39.84 24.78
N VAL A 787 -13.54 -40.21 23.61
CA VAL A 787 -12.11 -40.52 23.45
C VAL A 787 -11.35 -39.22 23.18
N THR A 788 -10.76 -38.64 24.23
CA THR A 788 -9.92 -37.43 24.14
C THR A 788 -8.51 -37.76 23.67
N VAL A 789 -8.16 -37.29 22.47
CA VAL A 789 -6.79 -37.21 21.97
C VAL A 789 -6.20 -35.88 22.43
N THR A 790 -5.00 -35.89 23.00
CA THR A 790 -4.28 -34.65 23.37
C THR A 790 -3.08 -34.42 22.47
N HIS A 791 -2.63 -33.17 22.38
CA HIS A 791 -1.48 -32.73 21.59
C HIS A 791 -0.55 -31.90 22.48
N SER A 792 0.75 -31.96 22.20
CA SER A 792 1.76 -31.11 22.83
C SER A 792 2.60 -30.44 21.76
N TYR A 793 3.07 -29.23 22.07
CA TYR A 793 3.72 -28.33 21.12
C TYR A 793 5.03 -27.78 21.69
N ASP A 794 5.96 -27.40 20.83
CA ASP A 794 7.16 -26.66 21.21
C ASP A 794 6.97 -25.14 21.11
N ALA A 795 8.04 -24.39 21.37
CA ALA A 795 8.07 -22.94 21.29
C ALA A 795 7.67 -22.40 19.90
N LEU A 796 7.87 -23.17 18.82
CA LEU A 796 7.53 -22.81 17.44
C LEU A 796 6.13 -23.28 17.01
N GLY A 797 5.32 -23.82 17.92
CA GLY A 797 4.01 -24.37 17.59
C GLY A 797 4.07 -25.63 16.73
N ARG A 798 5.22 -26.34 16.70
CA ARG A 798 5.34 -27.65 16.08
C ARG A 798 4.84 -28.70 17.06
N ARG A 799 3.99 -29.63 16.60
CA ARG A 799 3.36 -30.64 17.49
C ARG A 799 4.34 -31.76 17.84
N THR A 800 4.96 -31.68 19.01
CA THR A 800 5.94 -32.65 19.53
C THR A 800 5.32 -33.96 20.03
N ALA A 801 4.03 -34.00 20.37
CA ALA A 801 3.35 -35.24 20.74
C ALA A 801 1.85 -35.24 20.39
N THR A 802 1.31 -36.44 20.21
CA THR A 802 -0.12 -36.77 20.31
C THR A 802 -0.28 -37.94 21.27
N SER A 803 -1.13 -37.83 22.29
CA SER A 803 -1.49 -38.97 23.16
C SER A 803 -2.93 -39.43 22.94
N TYR A 804 -3.15 -40.74 23.05
CA TYR A 804 -4.43 -41.41 22.81
C TYR A 804 -4.87 -42.21 24.07
N PRO A 805 -6.18 -42.33 24.36
CA PRO A 805 -6.65 -43.09 25.53
C PRO A 805 -6.41 -44.61 25.49
N GLN A 806 -5.88 -45.16 24.40
CA GLN A 806 -5.43 -46.55 24.32
C GLN A 806 -3.90 -46.63 24.37
N ALA A 807 -3.38 -47.30 25.39
CA ALA A 807 -1.94 -47.50 25.57
C ALA A 807 -1.35 -48.27 24.37
N GLY A 808 -0.36 -47.68 23.71
CA GLY A 808 0.23 -48.19 22.46
C GLY A 808 -0.23 -47.47 21.19
N GLU A 809 -1.11 -46.47 21.28
CA GLU A 809 -1.46 -45.60 20.15
C GLU A 809 -0.80 -44.21 20.20
N ASP A 810 -0.19 -43.82 21.32
CA ASP A 810 0.57 -42.57 21.48
C ASP A 810 1.58 -42.34 20.33
N ARG A 811 1.87 -41.09 20.01
CA ARG A 811 2.88 -40.68 19.01
C ARG A 811 3.72 -39.52 19.54
N ALA A 812 4.99 -39.78 19.81
CA ALA A 812 5.99 -38.72 19.84
C ALA A 812 6.32 -38.31 18.39
N PHE A 813 6.58 -37.03 18.17
CA PHE A 813 7.04 -36.45 16.91
C PHE A 813 8.40 -35.81 17.14
N TYR A 814 9.39 -36.32 16.42
CA TYR A 814 10.77 -35.84 16.50
C TYR A 814 11.01 -34.88 15.35
N TYR A 815 11.61 -33.74 15.67
CA TYR A 815 12.01 -32.73 14.70
C TYR A 815 13.53 -32.61 14.72
N ASP A 816 14.10 -32.23 13.58
CA ASP A 816 15.54 -32.04 13.47
C ASP A 816 16.01 -30.88 14.36
N THR A 817 17.18 -31.08 14.96
CA THR A 817 17.94 -30.14 15.80
C THR A 817 19.29 -29.77 15.20
N ASP A 818 19.64 -30.38 14.06
CA ASP A 818 20.97 -30.34 13.49
C ASP A 818 20.93 -29.76 12.05
N THR A 819 22.06 -29.20 11.62
CA THR A 819 22.21 -28.31 10.44
C THR A 819 22.09 -28.99 9.07
N ASN A 820 21.25 -30.01 8.94
CA ASN A 820 20.84 -30.64 7.69
C ASN A 820 19.31 -30.76 7.55
N GLY A 821 18.55 -30.21 8.51
CA GLY A 821 17.09 -30.27 8.48
C GLY A 821 16.33 -29.49 9.55
N GLU A 822 16.98 -28.67 10.40
CA GLU A 822 16.34 -27.96 11.52
C GLU A 822 14.95 -27.38 11.18
N GLY A 823 13.94 -27.76 11.96
CA GLY A 823 12.55 -27.43 11.64
C GLY A 823 11.74 -28.62 11.15
N ARG A 824 12.33 -29.49 10.32
CA ARG A 824 11.70 -30.64 9.65
C ARG A 824 11.33 -31.76 10.63
N LEU A 825 10.22 -32.45 10.35
CA LEU A 825 9.87 -33.68 11.06
C LEU A 825 10.81 -34.82 10.63
N THR A 826 11.65 -35.31 11.54
CA THR A 826 12.62 -36.41 11.30
C THR A 826 12.03 -37.78 11.61
N GLY A 827 11.05 -37.88 12.52
CA GLY A 827 10.44 -39.17 12.83
C GLY A 827 9.17 -39.09 13.68
N SER A 828 8.51 -40.25 13.85
CA SER A 828 7.47 -40.43 14.86
C SER A 828 7.42 -41.89 15.34
N GLY A 829 7.12 -42.11 16.61
CA GLY A 829 7.09 -43.45 17.23
C GLY A 829 6.33 -43.45 18.56
N GLN A 830 6.31 -44.58 19.28
CA GLN A 830 5.78 -44.59 20.65
C GLN A 830 6.66 -43.74 21.58
N PRO A 831 6.11 -43.15 22.66
CA PRO A 831 6.89 -42.45 23.70
C PRO A 831 7.92 -43.32 24.45
N ASN A 832 7.92 -44.64 24.20
CA ASN A 832 8.84 -45.62 24.76
C ASN A 832 9.55 -46.47 23.69
N ASP A 833 9.44 -46.11 22.40
CA ASP A 833 10.33 -46.63 21.36
C ASP A 833 11.68 -45.91 21.49
N ASN A 834 12.65 -46.56 22.15
CA ASN A 834 14.04 -46.10 22.14
C ASN A 834 14.61 -46.26 20.72
N PHE A 835 14.48 -45.22 19.89
CA PHE A 835 15.34 -45.05 18.74
C PHE A 835 16.78 -44.88 19.26
N PRO A 836 17.75 -45.69 18.81
CA PRO A 836 19.17 -45.40 19.05
C PRO A 836 19.58 -44.17 18.24
N ASP A 837 20.61 -43.47 18.69
CA ASP A 837 21.19 -42.32 17.98
C ASP A 837 21.68 -42.75 16.58
N TRP A 838 21.30 -42.01 15.53
CA TRP A 838 21.67 -42.22 14.12
C TRP A 838 21.95 -40.89 13.43
#